data_AF-A0A8T5V2B9-F1
#
_entry.id   AF-A0A8T5V2B9-F1
#
_cell.length_a   1.000
_cell.length_b   1.000
_cell.length_c   1.000
_cell.angle_alpha   90.00
_cell.angle_beta   90.00
_cell.angle_gamma   90.00
#
_symmetry.space_group_name_H-M   'P 1'
#
loop_
_entity.id
_entity.type
_entity.pdbx_description
1 polymer ?
#
loop_
_entity_poly.entity_id
_entity_poly.type
_entity_poly.pdbx_seq_one_letter_code
_entity_poly.pdbx_strand_id
1 'polypeptide(L)'
;MVLNLSTITAANVTSNTAPKVTSVNPVNNSVILKSQTINVYFNEPIKAGTLSITLKNSAGTTISTKKSINYRTLSIVPSTALPTGVKYNLILNSGSIKDSAGKGNSYYTTSFTVSPITLAQMKDGVSRAQTFYNINHRLPTYVSYGSKKIAITTFKKIIATQGLKIKTTTINVTSNTAPKVTSVNPVNNSVILKSQTINVYFNEPIKAGTLSITLKNSAGTTISTKKSINYRTLSIVPSTALPTGVKYNLILNSGSIKDSAGKGNSYYTTSFTISPITLAQMKDGLSRAQTFFNTNLRLPSYVSFGTKRILIAEFQKIIATQGLKINTKIKDLTVTQVTAPTTGVKGNTIIVPNTVKNQGNTATGGFYINYYLINNSSIYIGQRYISSLAAGASNSQNTKLSIPLNITSSSYYIDVYADSSKIVSESNESNNYKYSTTKIQIINSINSRPIYLTSDWIYDEDVDNAKMDRIVSGLKAMGLYAMNYGWGANSHYQILKDITIPQNALVVDIYGGVCAGTIWEMTQDSYKYYKGNRSVFSIWTYTNIDIANVTFLRRAYDDKFTPLYGTTIDKSSFPSYNDSNNDGNFDPGAGYVNGIIDPTKLQELDGIYYPADLLLSNGYHYLYQQNGDIAAIVSSIYNEATSNF
;
A
#
# COMPACT_ATOMS: atom_id res chain seq x y z
N MET A 1 -50.12 96.79 -54.81
CA MET A 1 -51.19 96.19 -53.99
C MET A 1 -50.51 95.44 -52.85
N VAL A 2 -50.50 96.06 -51.67
CA VAL A 2 -49.97 95.48 -50.41
C VAL A 2 -51.11 94.69 -49.77
N LEU A 3 -50.87 93.46 -49.30
CA LEU A 3 -51.71 92.85 -48.26
C LEU A 3 -50.97 91.78 -47.45
N ASN A 4 -50.47 92.27 -46.31
CA ASN A 4 -50.35 91.68 -44.97
C ASN A 4 -50.32 90.15 -44.78
N LEU A 5 -49.23 89.72 -44.12
CA LEU A 5 -49.23 88.59 -43.20
C LEU A 5 -50.26 88.83 -42.09
N SER A 6 -51.36 88.08 -42.11
CA SER A 6 -52.22 87.88 -40.94
C SER A 6 -51.90 86.53 -40.31
N THR A 7 -51.42 86.58 -39.08
CA THR A 7 -51.37 85.51 -38.08
C THR A 7 -52.60 84.59 -38.15
N ILE A 8 -52.42 83.33 -38.53
CA ILE A 8 -53.42 82.28 -38.28
C ILE A 8 -53.29 81.89 -36.81
N THR A 9 -54.13 82.51 -35.98
CA THR A 9 -54.49 81.99 -34.67
C THR A 9 -55.17 80.64 -34.85
N ALA A 10 -54.67 79.63 -34.14
CA ALA A 10 -55.28 78.30 -34.10
C ALA A 10 -56.76 78.44 -33.69
N ALA A 11 -57.66 78.06 -34.60
CA ALA A 11 -59.05 77.85 -34.26
C ALA A 11 -59.13 76.78 -33.17
N ASN A 12 -59.61 77.18 -31.99
CA ASN A 12 -60.01 76.28 -30.91
C ASN A 12 -61.13 75.37 -31.41
N VAL A 13 -60.79 74.22 -31.99
CA VAL A 13 -61.74 73.12 -32.16
C VAL A 13 -61.92 72.49 -30.78
N THR A 14 -62.95 72.92 -30.06
CA THR A 14 -63.39 72.25 -28.83
C THR A 14 -64.00 70.90 -29.22
N SER A 15 -63.19 69.84 -29.13
CA SER A 15 -63.68 68.45 -29.08
C SER A 15 -64.64 68.32 -27.89
N ASN A 16 -65.84 67.77 -28.13
CA ASN A 16 -66.85 67.60 -27.08
C ASN A 16 -66.75 66.20 -26.40
N THR A 17 -65.76 65.39 -26.78
CA THR A 17 -65.54 64.04 -26.27
C THR A 17 -64.34 63.99 -25.32
N ALA A 18 -64.39 63.15 -24.30
CA ALA A 18 -63.26 62.98 -23.39
C ALA A 18 -62.09 62.26 -24.09
N PRO A 19 -60.82 62.54 -23.72
CA PRO A 19 -59.67 61.81 -24.25
C PRO A 19 -59.80 60.29 -24.06
N LYS A 20 -59.69 59.54 -25.16
CA LYS A 20 -59.77 58.08 -25.23
C LYS A 20 -58.47 57.50 -25.77
N VAL A 21 -57.96 56.46 -25.12
CA VAL A 21 -56.79 55.72 -25.58
C VAL A 21 -57.14 54.94 -26.86
N THR A 22 -56.38 55.17 -27.93
CA THR A 22 -56.53 54.46 -29.21
C THR A 22 -55.57 53.26 -29.30
N SER A 23 -54.37 53.40 -28.77
CA SER A 23 -53.37 52.33 -28.73
C SER A 23 -52.31 52.60 -27.66
N VAL A 24 -51.52 51.58 -27.36
CA VAL A 24 -50.40 51.67 -26.42
C VAL A 24 -49.23 50.84 -26.90
N ASN A 25 -48.02 51.34 -26.64
CA ASN A 25 -46.78 50.62 -26.84
C ASN A 25 -45.96 50.67 -25.54
N PRO A 26 -45.69 49.56 -24.84
CA PRO A 26 -45.97 48.17 -25.21
C PRO A 26 -47.47 47.86 -25.33
N VAL A 27 -47.83 46.98 -26.28
CA VAL A 27 -49.22 46.54 -26.49
C VAL A 27 -49.72 45.80 -25.24
N ASN A 28 -51.02 45.90 -24.97
CA ASN A 28 -51.61 45.26 -23.79
C ASN A 28 -51.34 43.74 -23.76
N ASN A 29 -50.94 43.25 -22.58
CA ASN A 29 -50.49 41.88 -22.29
C ASN A 29 -49.27 41.39 -23.08
N SER A 30 -48.49 42.29 -23.70
CA SER A 30 -47.29 41.91 -24.46
C SER A 30 -46.11 41.53 -23.55
N VAL A 31 -45.16 40.77 -24.11
CA VAL A 31 -43.84 40.55 -23.51
C VAL A 31 -42.81 41.32 -24.32
N ILE A 32 -42.12 42.26 -23.69
CA ILE A 32 -41.06 43.08 -24.31
C ILE A 32 -39.67 42.56 -23.96
N LEU A 33 -38.68 42.81 -24.83
CA LEU A 33 -37.32 42.28 -24.67
C LEU A 33 -36.50 43.00 -23.61
N LYS A 34 -36.71 44.31 -23.46
CA LYS A 34 -35.98 45.17 -22.53
C LYS A 34 -36.87 46.32 -22.08
N SER A 35 -36.49 46.95 -20.97
CA SER A 35 -37.13 48.18 -20.53
C SER A 35 -37.16 49.22 -21.65
N GLN A 36 -38.31 49.84 -21.87
CA GLN A 36 -38.53 50.86 -22.91
C GLN A 36 -39.54 51.90 -22.41
N THR A 37 -39.64 53.02 -23.13
CA THR A 37 -40.69 54.03 -22.91
C THR A 37 -42.07 53.43 -23.21
N ILE A 38 -43.04 53.77 -22.38
CA ILE A 38 -44.44 53.40 -22.56
C ILE A 38 -45.16 54.59 -23.19
N ASN A 39 -45.60 54.46 -24.43
CA ASN A 39 -46.34 55.49 -25.16
C ASN A 39 -47.81 55.13 -25.22
N VAL A 40 -48.67 56.01 -24.71
CA VAL A 40 -50.13 55.91 -24.80
C VAL A 40 -50.62 56.96 -25.79
N TYR A 41 -51.35 56.52 -26.81
CA TYR A 41 -51.86 57.38 -27.87
C TYR A 41 -53.34 57.65 -27.66
N PHE A 42 -53.75 58.90 -27.87
CA PHE A 42 -55.13 59.36 -27.67
C PHE A 42 -55.76 59.79 -29.00
N ASN A 43 -57.09 59.74 -29.05
CA ASN A 43 -57.91 60.15 -30.19
C ASN A 43 -57.90 61.66 -30.47
N GLU A 44 -57.35 62.48 -29.55
CA GLU A 44 -57.36 63.93 -29.59
C GLU A 44 -56.19 64.53 -28.78
N PRO A 45 -55.86 65.83 -28.96
CA PRO A 45 -54.78 66.49 -28.19
C PRO A 45 -55.08 66.50 -26.70
N ILE A 46 -54.06 66.28 -25.88
CA ILE A 46 -54.20 66.10 -24.43
C ILE A 46 -53.35 67.10 -23.63
N LYS A 47 -53.77 67.34 -22.38
CA LYS A 47 -53.02 68.06 -21.34
C LYS A 47 -53.06 67.27 -20.02
N ALA A 48 -52.17 67.64 -19.09
CA ALA A 48 -52.11 66.99 -17.79
C ALA A 48 -53.41 67.21 -16.99
N GLY A 49 -53.93 66.13 -16.40
CA GLY A 49 -55.03 66.19 -15.44
C GLY A 49 -54.56 66.34 -14.00
N THR A 50 -55.48 66.17 -13.05
CA THR A 50 -55.22 66.36 -11.61
C THR A 50 -55.04 65.04 -10.85
N LEU A 51 -55.43 63.90 -11.43
CA LEU A 51 -55.29 62.59 -10.81
C LEU A 51 -54.04 61.83 -11.27
N SER A 52 -53.68 60.79 -10.52
CA SER A 52 -52.41 60.09 -10.69
C SER A 52 -52.38 59.14 -11.89
N ILE A 53 -51.19 59.07 -12.50
CA ILE A 53 -50.79 58.07 -13.49
C ILE A 53 -49.74 57.19 -12.81
N THR A 54 -49.99 55.88 -12.71
CA THR A 54 -49.11 54.98 -11.94
C THR A 54 -48.71 53.77 -12.76
N LEU A 55 -47.42 53.41 -12.68
CA LEU A 55 -46.91 52.13 -13.18
C LEU A 55 -46.62 51.25 -11.96
N LYS A 56 -47.20 50.06 -11.89
CA LYS A 56 -47.00 49.12 -10.78
C LYS A 56 -46.41 47.81 -11.30
N ASN A 57 -45.55 47.16 -10.51
CA ASN A 57 -45.14 45.78 -10.79
C ASN A 57 -46.21 44.78 -10.32
N SER A 58 -46.02 43.49 -10.60
CA SER A 58 -46.93 42.42 -10.20
C SER A 58 -47.06 42.20 -8.70
N ALA A 59 -46.14 42.75 -7.90
CA ALA A 59 -46.22 42.76 -6.43
C ALA A 59 -47.01 43.98 -5.89
N GLY A 60 -47.50 44.86 -6.77
CA GLY A 60 -48.23 46.07 -6.41
C GLY A 60 -47.36 47.29 -6.10
N THR A 61 -46.03 47.17 -6.17
CA THR A 61 -45.09 48.28 -5.93
C THR A 61 -45.14 49.29 -7.06
N THR A 62 -45.28 50.58 -6.73
CA THR A 62 -45.23 51.69 -7.69
C THR A 62 -43.81 51.92 -8.19
N ILE A 63 -43.65 52.06 -9.50
CA ILE A 63 -42.40 52.34 -10.19
C ILE A 63 -42.28 53.84 -10.45
N SER A 64 -41.14 54.43 -10.10
CA SER A 64 -40.84 55.83 -10.39
C SER A 64 -40.76 56.05 -11.90
N THR A 65 -41.46 57.08 -12.39
CA THR A 65 -41.58 57.38 -13.82
C THR A 65 -41.52 58.89 -14.07
N LYS A 66 -40.86 59.28 -15.15
CA LYS A 66 -40.97 60.61 -15.76
C LYS A 66 -42.07 60.57 -16.82
N LYS A 67 -42.92 61.59 -16.87
CA LYS A 67 -44.06 61.66 -17.78
C LYS A 67 -43.95 62.93 -18.61
N SER A 68 -44.21 62.81 -19.91
CA SER A 68 -44.30 63.96 -20.81
C SER A 68 -45.49 63.78 -21.74
N ILE A 69 -46.06 64.91 -22.14
CA ILE A 69 -47.16 64.95 -23.11
C ILE A 69 -46.66 65.70 -24.34
N ASN A 70 -46.81 65.09 -25.51
CA ASN A 70 -46.60 65.73 -26.78
C ASN A 70 -47.84 65.54 -27.65
N TYR A 71 -48.61 66.61 -27.82
CA TYR A 71 -49.85 66.65 -28.59
C TYR A 71 -50.85 65.54 -28.18
N ARG A 72 -50.88 64.40 -28.89
CA ARG A 72 -51.79 63.26 -28.64
C ARG A 72 -51.16 62.09 -27.91
N THR A 73 -49.90 62.22 -27.47
CA THR A 73 -49.12 61.11 -26.91
C THR A 73 -48.69 61.42 -25.49
N LEU A 74 -49.03 60.52 -24.57
CA LEU A 74 -48.44 60.46 -23.23
C LEU A 74 -47.27 59.47 -23.25
N SER A 75 -46.07 59.97 -22.96
CA SER A 75 -44.87 59.16 -22.80
C SER A 75 -44.57 58.96 -21.31
N ILE A 76 -44.47 57.70 -20.88
CA ILE A 76 -44.07 57.32 -19.53
C ILE A 76 -42.72 56.61 -19.60
N VAL A 77 -41.68 57.26 -19.07
CA VAL A 77 -40.31 56.75 -19.02
C VAL A 77 -40.02 56.28 -17.60
N PRO A 78 -39.80 54.97 -17.36
CA PRO A 78 -39.29 54.48 -16.09
C PRO A 78 -37.97 55.18 -15.70
N SER A 79 -37.87 55.68 -14.47
CA SER A 79 -36.67 56.39 -14.00
C SER A 79 -35.44 55.48 -13.90
N THR A 80 -35.66 54.17 -13.77
CA THR A 80 -34.66 53.12 -13.82
C THR A 80 -35.12 52.00 -14.76
N ALA A 81 -34.17 51.24 -15.30
CA ALA A 81 -34.49 50.12 -16.17
C ALA A 81 -35.36 49.08 -15.44
N LEU A 82 -36.48 48.70 -16.05
CA LEU A 82 -37.40 47.71 -15.50
C LEU A 82 -36.75 46.31 -15.44
N PRO A 83 -36.72 45.65 -14.27
CA PRO A 83 -36.22 44.29 -14.13
C PRO A 83 -36.88 43.25 -15.06
N THR A 84 -36.07 42.31 -15.54
CA THR A 84 -36.50 41.17 -16.36
C THR A 84 -37.35 40.16 -15.56
N GLY A 85 -38.31 39.52 -16.23
CA GLY A 85 -39.19 38.50 -15.63
C GLY A 85 -40.35 39.07 -14.81
N VAL A 86 -40.53 40.39 -14.80
CA VAL A 86 -41.56 41.09 -14.00
C VAL A 86 -42.68 41.58 -14.91
N LYS A 87 -43.94 41.40 -14.46
CA LYS A 87 -45.13 41.97 -15.10
C LYS A 87 -45.41 43.36 -14.52
N TYR A 88 -45.74 44.32 -15.38
CA TYR A 88 -46.06 45.70 -15.04
C TYR A 88 -47.45 46.07 -15.51
N ASN A 89 -48.13 46.94 -14.76
CA ASN A 89 -49.44 47.47 -15.06
C ASN A 89 -49.39 49.00 -15.01
N LEU A 90 -49.70 49.66 -16.12
CA LEU A 90 -49.92 51.10 -16.21
C LEU A 90 -51.39 51.39 -15.95
N ILE A 91 -51.65 52.31 -15.02
CA ILE A 91 -52.99 52.75 -14.61
C ILE A 91 -53.10 54.26 -14.84
N LEU A 92 -54.08 54.64 -15.65
CA LEU A 92 -54.56 56.02 -15.82
C LEU A 92 -55.87 56.16 -15.05
N ASN A 93 -55.86 56.87 -13.93
CA ASN A 93 -57.10 57.15 -13.19
C ASN A 93 -58.00 58.10 -13.99
N SER A 94 -59.32 58.05 -13.74
CA SER A 94 -60.27 58.92 -14.43
C SER A 94 -59.96 60.40 -14.19
N GLY A 95 -59.68 61.19 -15.22
CA GLY A 95 -59.28 62.60 -15.11
C GLY A 95 -57.79 62.85 -14.84
N SER A 96 -56.94 61.82 -14.98
CA SER A 96 -55.46 61.97 -14.96
C SER A 96 -54.90 62.62 -16.24
N ILE A 97 -55.67 62.60 -17.32
CA ILE A 97 -55.44 63.28 -18.59
C ILE A 97 -56.71 64.07 -18.95
N LYS A 98 -56.55 65.28 -19.47
CA LYS A 98 -57.65 66.16 -19.89
C LYS A 98 -57.49 66.60 -21.35
N ASP A 99 -58.57 67.01 -22.00
CA ASP A 99 -58.54 67.72 -23.28
C ASP A 99 -58.27 69.22 -23.07
N SER A 100 -58.27 70.02 -24.15
CA SER A 100 -58.15 71.48 -24.08
C SER A 100 -59.30 72.13 -23.29
N ALA A 101 -60.52 71.59 -23.37
CA ALA A 101 -61.72 72.05 -22.67
C ALA A 101 -61.78 71.67 -21.17
N GLY A 102 -60.89 70.80 -20.69
CA GLY A 102 -60.81 70.35 -19.29
C GLY A 102 -61.55 69.04 -18.97
N LYS A 103 -62.14 68.35 -19.94
CA LYS A 103 -62.83 67.06 -19.75
C LYS A 103 -61.80 65.95 -19.57
N GLY A 104 -62.00 65.13 -18.53
CA GLY A 104 -61.06 64.08 -18.13
C GLY A 104 -61.26 62.74 -18.85
N ASN A 105 -60.18 61.98 -19.05
CA ASN A 105 -60.23 60.59 -19.52
C ASN A 105 -61.01 59.67 -18.56
N SER A 106 -61.58 58.57 -19.06
CA SER A 106 -62.05 57.46 -18.21
C SER A 106 -60.90 56.58 -17.73
N TYR A 107 -61.11 55.81 -16.66
CA TYR A 107 -60.14 54.85 -16.14
C TYR A 107 -59.63 53.91 -17.25
N TYR A 108 -58.30 53.77 -17.34
CA TYR A 108 -57.66 52.88 -18.31
C TYR A 108 -56.50 52.14 -17.68
N THR A 109 -56.36 50.85 -18.02
CA THR A 109 -55.25 50.01 -17.57
C THR A 109 -54.69 49.20 -18.73
N THR A 110 -53.38 49.01 -18.73
CA THR A 110 -52.70 48.10 -19.64
C THR A 110 -51.53 47.43 -18.95
N SER A 111 -51.19 46.22 -19.36
CA SER A 111 -50.06 45.49 -18.76
C SER A 111 -49.08 44.97 -19.79
N PHE A 112 -47.84 44.75 -19.38
CA PHE A 112 -46.81 44.08 -20.18
C PHE A 112 -45.82 43.37 -19.25
N THR A 113 -45.00 42.47 -19.79
CA THR A 113 -43.95 41.77 -19.04
C THR A 113 -42.60 42.01 -19.69
N VAL A 114 -41.56 42.29 -18.89
CA VAL A 114 -40.19 42.29 -19.41
C VAL A 114 -39.71 40.85 -19.46
N SER A 115 -39.25 40.37 -20.62
CA SER A 115 -38.83 38.98 -20.81
C SER A 115 -37.76 38.58 -19.80
N PRO A 116 -37.82 37.36 -19.20
CA PRO A 116 -36.78 36.85 -18.31
C PRO A 116 -35.50 36.45 -19.05
N ILE A 117 -35.52 36.43 -20.39
CA ILE A 117 -34.42 35.99 -21.26
C ILE A 117 -34.27 36.91 -22.47
N THR A 118 -33.04 37.04 -22.98
CA THR A 118 -32.70 37.83 -24.17
C THR A 118 -33.09 37.11 -25.46
N LEU A 119 -33.14 37.83 -26.59
CA LEU A 119 -33.42 37.22 -27.90
C LEU A 119 -32.38 36.15 -28.29
N ALA A 120 -31.10 36.37 -27.93
CA ALA A 120 -30.05 35.38 -28.16
C ALA A 120 -30.31 34.09 -27.37
N GLN A 121 -30.70 34.22 -26.11
CA GLN A 121 -31.09 33.08 -25.26
C GLN A 121 -32.34 32.38 -25.79
N MET A 122 -33.32 33.11 -26.35
CA MET A 122 -34.47 32.49 -27.00
C MET A 122 -34.06 31.63 -28.19
N LYS A 123 -33.19 32.14 -29.09
CA LYS A 123 -32.70 31.38 -30.25
C LYS A 123 -31.90 30.15 -29.83
N ASP A 124 -31.00 30.29 -28.87
CA ASP A 124 -30.26 29.18 -28.28
C ASP A 124 -31.20 28.12 -27.69
N GLY A 125 -32.16 28.54 -26.87
CA GLY A 125 -33.11 27.62 -26.26
C GLY A 125 -34.03 26.92 -27.24
N VAL A 126 -34.43 27.59 -28.32
CA VAL A 126 -35.16 26.97 -29.44
C VAL A 126 -34.30 25.91 -30.10
N SER A 127 -33.04 26.20 -30.40
CA SER A 127 -32.09 25.23 -30.97
C SER A 127 -31.92 24.01 -30.07
N ARG A 128 -31.63 24.20 -28.78
CA ARG A 128 -31.47 23.09 -27.82
C ARG A 128 -32.75 22.29 -27.64
N ALA A 129 -33.91 22.94 -27.55
CA ALA A 129 -35.19 22.26 -27.45
C ALA A 129 -35.50 21.49 -28.75
N GLN A 130 -35.11 22.01 -29.91
CA GLN A 130 -35.24 21.35 -31.20
C GLN A 130 -34.34 20.10 -31.27
N THR A 131 -33.08 20.20 -30.88
CA THR A 131 -32.16 19.05 -30.82
C THR A 131 -32.67 17.99 -29.86
N PHE A 132 -33.11 18.39 -28.67
CA PHE A 132 -33.74 17.47 -27.72
C PHE A 132 -34.95 16.77 -28.33
N TYR A 133 -35.80 17.52 -29.04
CA TYR A 133 -36.96 16.98 -29.71
C TYR A 133 -36.59 15.98 -30.83
N ASN A 134 -35.61 16.32 -31.66
CA ASN A 134 -35.16 15.47 -32.75
C ASN A 134 -34.61 14.12 -32.25
N ILE A 135 -33.95 14.12 -31.09
CA ILE A 135 -33.39 12.91 -30.45
C ILE A 135 -34.46 12.12 -29.69
N ASN A 136 -35.32 12.80 -28.93
CA ASN A 136 -36.19 12.16 -27.96
C ASN A 136 -37.66 12.04 -28.42
N HIS A 137 -37.98 12.61 -29.58
CA HIS A 137 -39.34 12.72 -30.14
C HIS A 137 -40.39 13.30 -29.16
N ARG A 138 -39.93 14.12 -28.21
CA ARG A 138 -40.75 14.85 -27.24
C ARG A 138 -40.05 16.13 -26.86
N LEU A 139 -40.80 17.14 -26.42
CA LEU A 139 -40.20 18.36 -25.90
C LEU A 139 -39.56 18.12 -24.52
N PRO A 140 -38.49 18.87 -24.17
CA PRO A 140 -37.96 18.84 -22.81
C PRO A 140 -38.99 19.43 -21.84
N THR A 141 -38.90 19.08 -20.55
CA THR A 141 -39.82 19.62 -19.53
C THR A 141 -39.57 21.10 -19.23
N TYR A 142 -38.32 21.55 -19.38
CA TYR A 142 -37.89 22.94 -19.24
C TYR A 142 -36.70 23.23 -20.16
N VAL A 143 -36.43 24.52 -20.37
CA VAL A 143 -35.16 25.00 -20.94
C VAL A 143 -34.37 25.69 -19.83
N SER A 144 -33.12 25.28 -19.63
CA SER A 144 -32.22 25.87 -18.65
C SER A 144 -31.44 27.05 -19.24
N TYR A 145 -31.22 28.08 -18.42
CA TYR A 145 -30.34 29.22 -18.70
C TYR A 145 -29.56 29.57 -17.42
N GLY A 146 -28.25 29.31 -17.42
CA GLY A 146 -27.47 29.34 -16.17
C GLY A 146 -28.08 28.41 -15.11
N SER A 147 -28.34 28.94 -13.91
CA SER A 147 -29.00 28.22 -12.82
C SER A 147 -30.54 28.21 -12.90
N LYS A 148 -31.15 28.98 -13.81
CA LYS A 148 -32.62 29.14 -13.90
C LYS A 148 -33.22 28.15 -14.89
N LYS A 149 -34.42 27.65 -14.58
CA LYS A 149 -35.22 26.75 -15.45
C LYS A 149 -36.53 27.43 -15.81
N ILE A 150 -36.84 27.50 -17.12
CA ILE A 150 -38.13 27.99 -17.63
C ILE A 150 -38.91 26.79 -18.15
N ALA A 151 -40.09 26.54 -17.59
CA ALA A 151 -40.99 25.48 -18.06
C ALA A 151 -41.22 25.61 -19.57
N ILE A 152 -41.23 24.49 -20.30
CA ILE A 152 -41.31 24.52 -21.76
C ILE A 152 -42.57 25.21 -22.28
N THR A 153 -43.67 25.13 -21.52
CA THR A 153 -44.94 25.82 -21.80
C THR A 153 -44.78 27.34 -21.74
N THR A 154 -44.11 27.85 -20.72
CA THR A 154 -43.78 29.28 -20.56
C THR A 154 -42.79 29.73 -21.62
N PHE A 155 -41.76 28.92 -21.88
CA PHE A 155 -40.77 29.21 -22.91
C PHE A 155 -41.41 29.38 -24.29
N LYS A 156 -42.35 28.49 -24.68
CA LYS A 156 -43.12 28.61 -25.93
C LYS A 156 -43.88 29.93 -26.05
N LYS A 157 -44.48 30.43 -24.96
CA LYS A 157 -45.19 31.72 -24.94
C LYS A 157 -44.23 32.89 -25.16
N ILE A 158 -43.04 32.84 -24.54
CA ILE A 158 -42.02 33.89 -24.65
C ILE A 158 -41.47 33.97 -26.08
N ILE A 159 -41.07 32.85 -26.67
CA ILE A 159 -40.45 32.84 -28.00
C ILE A 159 -41.44 33.24 -29.11
N ALA A 160 -42.74 32.97 -28.92
CA ALA A 160 -43.79 33.32 -29.87
C ALA A 160 -43.91 34.84 -30.05
N THR A 161 -43.56 35.66 -29.04
CA THR A 161 -43.58 37.12 -29.17
C THR A 161 -42.52 37.66 -30.13
N GLN A 162 -41.52 36.83 -30.47
CA GLN A 162 -40.46 37.13 -31.43
C GLN A 162 -40.63 36.35 -32.74
N GLY A 163 -41.80 35.74 -32.97
CA GLY A 163 -42.06 34.90 -34.15
C GLY A 163 -41.29 33.57 -34.17
N LEU A 164 -40.61 33.22 -33.07
CA LEU A 164 -39.84 31.99 -32.97
C LEU A 164 -40.75 30.81 -32.57
N LYS A 165 -40.47 29.63 -33.12
CA LYS A 165 -41.22 28.39 -32.84
C LYS A 165 -40.29 27.18 -32.79
N ILE A 166 -40.62 26.22 -31.92
CA ILE A 166 -40.00 24.88 -31.93
C ILE A 166 -40.84 24.02 -32.87
N LYS A 167 -40.23 23.45 -33.90
CA LYS A 167 -40.92 22.59 -34.87
C LYS A 167 -41.08 21.20 -34.28
N THR A 168 -42.32 20.75 -34.12
CA THR A 168 -42.64 19.39 -33.67
C THR A 168 -43.41 18.68 -34.77
N THR A 169 -42.94 17.50 -35.18
CA THR A 169 -43.63 16.62 -36.13
C THR A 169 -44.27 15.50 -35.33
N THR A 170 -45.59 15.36 -35.36
CA THR A 170 -46.26 14.22 -34.70
C THR A 170 -45.82 12.93 -35.38
N ILE A 171 -44.76 12.30 -34.89
CA ILE A 171 -44.36 10.97 -35.34
C ILE A 171 -45.28 9.99 -34.61
N ASN A 172 -46.31 9.52 -35.32
CA ASN A 172 -47.00 8.30 -34.94
C ASN A 172 -46.00 7.15 -35.14
N VAL A 173 -45.15 6.91 -34.13
CA VAL A 173 -44.32 5.71 -34.10
C VAL A 173 -45.28 4.55 -33.82
N THR A 174 -45.86 3.99 -34.87
CA THR A 174 -46.50 2.68 -34.81
C THR A 174 -45.40 1.64 -34.74
N SER A 175 -44.83 1.46 -33.54
CA SER A 175 -44.13 0.23 -33.19
C SER A 175 -45.14 -0.91 -33.32
N ASN A 176 -44.79 -1.96 -34.05
CA ASN A 176 -45.64 -3.16 -34.21
C ASN A 176 -45.27 -4.25 -33.19
N THR A 177 -44.38 -3.95 -32.25
CA THR A 177 -43.93 -4.87 -31.20
C THR A 177 -44.53 -4.47 -29.86
N ALA A 178 -44.87 -5.46 -29.04
CA ALA A 178 -45.38 -5.21 -27.69
C ALA A 178 -44.29 -4.54 -26.83
N PRO A 179 -44.65 -3.62 -25.90
CA PRO A 179 -43.69 -3.05 -24.97
C PRO A 179 -42.95 -4.10 -24.16
N LYS A 180 -41.62 -4.02 -24.16
CA LYS A 180 -40.71 -4.92 -23.44
C LYS A 180 -39.93 -4.14 -22.38
N VAL A 181 -39.86 -4.70 -21.18
CA VAL A 181 -39.03 -4.16 -20.10
C VAL A 181 -37.56 -4.31 -20.48
N THR A 182 -36.83 -3.19 -20.48
CA THR A 182 -35.38 -3.16 -20.72
C THR A 182 -34.58 -3.21 -19.43
N SER A 183 -35.09 -2.58 -18.37
CA SER A 183 -34.46 -2.57 -17.05
C SER A 183 -35.45 -2.13 -15.97
N VAL A 184 -35.07 -2.33 -14.70
CA VAL A 184 -35.85 -1.91 -13.54
C VAL A 184 -34.92 -1.41 -12.43
N ASN A 185 -35.40 -0.45 -11.66
CA ASN A 185 -34.78 0.02 -10.42
C ASN A 185 -35.84 0.03 -9.31
N PRO A 186 -35.71 -0.74 -8.21
CA PRO A 186 -34.59 -1.62 -7.86
C PRO A 186 -34.34 -2.74 -8.88
N VAL A 187 -33.06 -3.12 -9.04
CA VAL A 187 -32.67 -4.22 -9.94
C VAL A 187 -33.29 -5.53 -9.45
N ASN A 188 -33.65 -6.42 -10.37
CA ASN A 188 -34.23 -7.71 -10.02
C ASN A 188 -33.36 -8.49 -9.02
N ASN A 189 -33.99 -9.05 -8.00
CA ASN A 189 -33.41 -9.76 -6.87
C ASN A 189 -32.44 -8.93 -5.99
N SER A 190 -32.44 -7.60 -6.10
CA SER A 190 -31.58 -6.74 -5.29
C SER A 190 -32.05 -6.61 -3.83
N VAL A 191 -31.11 -6.32 -2.93
CA VAL A 191 -31.40 -5.85 -1.57
C VAL A 191 -31.14 -4.34 -1.51
N ILE A 192 -32.12 -3.56 -1.06
CA ILE A 192 -32.03 -2.09 -0.96
C ILE A 192 -32.16 -1.63 0.49
N LEU A 193 -31.58 -0.48 0.82
CA LEU A 193 -31.51 0.02 2.20
C LEU A 193 -32.83 0.56 2.75
N LYS A 194 -33.66 1.14 1.89
CA LYS A 194 -34.88 1.82 2.28
C LYS A 194 -35.91 1.77 1.16
N SER A 195 -37.17 1.92 1.55
CA SER A 195 -38.29 2.09 0.61
C SER A 195 -38.01 3.23 -0.36
N GLN A 196 -38.23 2.99 -1.65
CA GLN A 196 -38.03 3.96 -2.74
C GLN A 196 -39.06 3.74 -3.85
N THR A 197 -39.08 4.66 -4.83
CA THR A 197 -39.88 4.49 -6.05
C THR A 197 -39.30 3.36 -6.90
N ILE A 198 -40.19 2.51 -7.44
CA ILE A 198 -39.82 1.45 -8.37
C ILE A 198 -40.05 1.97 -9.79
N ASN A 199 -38.99 2.06 -10.58
CA ASN A 199 -39.04 2.52 -11.97
C ASN A 199 -38.79 1.35 -12.91
N VAL A 200 -39.71 1.11 -13.84
CA VAL A 200 -39.60 0.12 -14.91
C VAL A 200 -39.43 0.85 -16.24
N TYR A 201 -38.39 0.50 -16.99
CA TYR A 201 -38.04 1.13 -18.25
C TYR A 201 -38.39 0.20 -19.41
N PHE A 202 -38.94 0.77 -20.49
CA PHE A 202 -39.38 0.05 -21.67
C PHE A 202 -38.58 0.44 -22.92
N ASN A 203 -38.50 -0.49 -23.87
CA ASN A 203 -37.84 -0.33 -25.17
C ASN A 203 -38.56 0.67 -26.10
N GLU A 204 -39.76 1.11 -25.75
CA GLU A 204 -40.62 1.96 -26.57
C GLU A 204 -41.61 2.76 -25.71
N PRO A 205 -42.24 3.84 -26.25
CA PRO A 205 -43.21 4.64 -25.52
C PRO A 205 -44.43 3.83 -25.11
N ILE A 206 -44.89 4.01 -23.88
CA ILE A 206 -45.96 3.22 -23.26
C ILE A 206 -47.17 4.05 -22.85
N LYS A 207 -48.31 3.37 -22.74
CA LYS A 207 -49.58 3.85 -22.19
C LYS A 207 -50.13 2.82 -21.20
N ALA A 208 -51.06 3.26 -20.35
CA ALA A 208 -51.73 2.37 -19.41
C ALA A 208 -52.54 1.31 -20.17
N GLY A 209 -52.40 0.06 -19.78
CA GLY A 209 -53.23 -1.04 -20.25
C GLY A 209 -54.48 -1.23 -19.39
N THR A 210 -55.16 -2.36 -19.59
CA THR A 210 -56.43 -2.69 -18.92
C THR A 210 -56.25 -3.68 -17.77
N LEU A 211 -55.14 -4.42 -17.73
CA LEU A 211 -54.86 -5.39 -16.66
C LEU A 211 -54.04 -4.79 -15.51
N SER A 212 -54.03 -5.51 -14.39
CA SER A 212 -53.47 -5.02 -13.13
C SER A 212 -51.93 -5.04 -13.09
N ILE A 213 -51.40 -4.02 -12.41
CA ILE A 213 -50.01 -3.92 -11.98
C ILE A 213 -50.02 -4.04 -10.47
N THR A 214 -49.37 -5.06 -9.90
CA THR A 214 -49.44 -5.36 -8.48
C THR A 214 -48.05 -5.45 -7.85
N LEU A 215 -47.90 -4.87 -6.66
CA LEU A 215 -46.73 -5.07 -5.81
C LEU A 215 -47.18 -5.96 -4.65
N LYS A 216 -46.53 -7.10 -4.44
CA LYS A 216 -46.85 -8.03 -3.35
C LYS A 216 -45.65 -8.24 -2.44
N ASN A 217 -45.87 -8.39 -1.14
CA ASN A 217 -44.81 -8.87 -0.23
C ASN A 217 -44.60 -10.39 -0.38
N SER A 218 -43.63 -10.95 0.33
CA SER A 218 -43.30 -12.38 0.33
C SER A 218 -44.41 -13.26 0.90
N ALA A 219 -45.33 -12.70 1.68
CA ALA A 219 -46.53 -13.40 2.18
C ALA A 219 -47.69 -13.37 1.16
N GLY A 220 -47.52 -12.75 0.00
CA GLY A 220 -48.55 -12.63 -1.05
C GLY A 220 -49.51 -11.46 -0.85
N THR A 221 -49.37 -10.68 0.23
CA THR A 221 -50.20 -9.49 0.50
C THR A 221 -49.91 -8.38 -0.51
N THR A 222 -50.96 -7.80 -1.08
CA THR A 222 -50.83 -6.68 -2.03
C THR A 222 -50.55 -5.36 -1.32
N ILE A 223 -49.57 -4.61 -1.82
CA ILE A 223 -49.16 -3.30 -1.31
C ILE A 223 -49.84 -2.19 -2.13
N SER A 224 -50.43 -1.23 -1.42
CA SER A 224 -51.02 -0.04 -2.06
C SER A 224 -49.94 0.82 -2.73
N THR A 225 -50.19 1.21 -3.98
CA THR A 225 -49.22 1.94 -4.81
C THR A 225 -49.89 3.02 -5.66
N LYS A 226 -49.22 4.15 -5.86
CA LYS A 226 -49.51 5.14 -6.90
C LYS A 226 -48.66 4.85 -8.12
N LYS A 227 -49.26 4.91 -9.32
CA LYS A 227 -48.59 4.59 -10.59
C LYS A 227 -48.65 5.80 -11.51
N SER A 228 -47.56 6.05 -12.22
CA SER A 228 -47.50 7.08 -13.25
C SER A 228 -46.66 6.61 -14.43
N ILE A 229 -47.01 7.08 -15.63
CA ILE A 229 -46.29 6.77 -16.86
C ILE A 229 -45.72 8.07 -17.41
N ASN A 230 -44.42 8.04 -17.73
CA ASN A 230 -43.75 9.13 -18.41
C ASN A 230 -42.97 8.56 -19.60
N TYR A 231 -43.55 8.69 -20.79
CA TYR A 231 -43.00 8.22 -22.06
C TYR A 231 -42.65 6.72 -22.04
N ARG A 232 -41.41 6.34 -21.70
CA ARG A 232 -40.91 4.96 -21.67
C ARG A 232 -40.78 4.38 -20.25
N THR A 233 -41.20 5.13 -19.24
CA THR A 233 -40.98 4.77 -17.84
C THR A 233 -42.30 4.65 -17.11
N LEU A 234 -42.49 3.52 -16.43
CA LEU A 234 -43.53 3.31 -15.43
C LEU A 234 -42.92 3.50 -14.04
N SER A 235 -43.45 4.44 -13.26
CA SER A 235 -43.06 4.68 -11.88
C SER A 235 -44.14 4.18 -10.93
N ILE A 236 -43.77 3.30 -10.01
CA ILE A 236 -44.61 2.74 -8.96
C ILE A 236 -44.11 3.25 -7.61
N VAL A 237 -44.94 4.01 -6.92
CA VAL A 237 -44.64 4.61 -5.61
C VAL A 237 -45.48 3.90 -4.55
N PRO A 238 -44.88 3.15 -3.61
CA PRO A 238 -45.60 2.63 -2.45
C PRO A 238 -46.30 3.75 -1.67
N SER A 239 -47.57 3.55 -1.31
CA SER A 239 -48.36 4.55 -0.58
C SER A 239 -47.85 4.77 0.86
N THR A 240 -47.20 3.76 1.43
CA THR A 240 -46.51 3.80 2.73
C THR A 240 -45.10 3.23 2.58
N ALA A 241 -44.22 3.57 3.52
CA ALA A 241 -42.86 3.03 3.53
C ALA A 241 -42.89 1.51 3.70
N LEU A 242 -42.17 0.80 2.82
CA LEU A 242 -42.07 -0.66 2.86
C LEU A 242 -41.27 -1.13 4.09
N PRO A 243 -41.82 -2.05 4.91
CA PRO A 243 -41.11 -2.67 6.03
C PRO A 243 -39.78 -3.34 5.65
N THR A 244 -38.83 -3.31 6.60
CA THR A 244 -37.49 -3.89 6.49
C THR A 244 -37.51 -5.41 6.65
N GLY A 245 -36.52 -6.09 6.05
CA GLY A 245 -36.41 -7.55 6.07
C GLY A 245 -37.44 -8.29 5.21
N VAL A 246 -38.24 -7.57 4.42
CA VAL A 246 -39.32 -8.15 3.61
C VAL A 246 -38.92 -8.13 2.13
N LYS A 247 -39.18 -9.25 1.44
CA LYS A 247 -39.06 -9.35 -0.02
C LYS A 247 -40.37 -8.92 -0.69
N TYR A 248 -40.27 -8.19 -1.78
CA TYR A 248 -41.38 -7.69 -2.58
C TYR A 248 -41.25 -8.13 -4.03
N ASN A 249 -42.38 -8.41 -4.68
CA ASN A 249 -42.49 -8.81 -6.07
C ASN A 249 -43.41 -7.82 -6.79
N LEU A 250 -42.90 -7.13 -7.80
CA LEU A 250 -43.69 -6.33 -8.73
C LEU A 250 -44.09 -7.22 -9.91
N ILE A 251 -45.39 -7.27 -10.19
CA ILE A 251 -45.98 -8.09 -11.24
C ILE A 251 -46.70 -7.16 -12.22
N LEU A 252 -46.31 -7.24 -13.49
CA LEU A 252 -47.02 -6.66 -14.64
C LEU A 252 -47.73 -7.80 -15.36
N ASN A 253 -49.06 -7.88 -15.23
CA ASN A 253 -49.84 -8.86 -15.98
C ASN A 253 -49.80 -8.54 -17.49
N SER A 254 -49.99 -9.56 -18.34
CA SER A 254 -49.96 -9.39 -19.80
C SER A 254 -51.00 -8.36 -20.25
N GLY A 255 -50.59 -7.26 -20.89
CA GLY A 255 -51.48 -6.17 -21.31
C GLY A 255 -51.84 -5.15 -20.23
N SER A 256 -51.12 -5.14 -19.10
CA SER A 256 -51.18 -4.06 -18.09
C SER A 256 -50.52 -2.76 -18.55
N ILE A 257 -49.64 -2.85 -19.55
CA ILE A 257 -48.99 -1.75 -20.26
C ILE A 257 -49.19 -1.99 -21.76
N LYS A 258 -49.48 -0.92 -22.51
CA LYS A 258 -49.70 -0.97 -23.96
C LYS A 258 -48.77 -0.01 -24.70
N ASP A 259 -48.49 -0.28 -25.96
CA ASP A 259 -47.87 0.68 -26.87
C ASP A 259 -48.90 1.73 -27.37
N SER A 260 -48.52 2.53 -28.37
CA SER A 260 -49.44 3.48 -29.00
C SER A 260 -50.45 2.84 -29.95
N ALA A 261 -50.19 1.63 -30.44
CA ALA A 261 -51.06 0.84 -31.32
C ALA A 261 -52.05 -0.06 -30.55
N GLY A 262 -51.92 -0.13 -29.21
CA GLY A 262 -52.79 -0.91 -28.32
C GLY A 262 -52.26 -2.31 -27.98
N LYS A 263 -51.07 -2.72 -28.45
CA LYS A 263 -50.47 -4.03 -28.18
C LYS A 263 -49.96 -4.09 -26.74
N GLY A 264 -50.35 -5.15 -26.03
CA GLY A 264 -50.03 -5.32 -24.61
C GLY A 264 -48.67 -5.95 -24.36
N ASN A 265 -47.99 -5.56 -23.27
CA ASN A 265 -46.79 -6.23 -22.77
C ASN A 265 -47.05 -7.71 -22.44
N SER A 266 -46.02 -8.56 -22.50
CA SER A 266 -46.07 -9.91 -21.91
C SER A 266 -45.95 -9.86 -20.38
N TYR A 267 -46.36 -10.93 -19.69
CA TYR A 267 -46.18 -11.09 -18.25
C TYR A 267 -44.73 -10.81 -17.84
N TYR A 268 -44.56 -9.97 -16.83
CA TYR A 268 -43.25 -9.62 -16.29
C TYR A 268 -43.30 -9.56 -14.77
N THR A 269 -42.27 -10.09 -14.12
CA THR A 269 -42.09 -10.00 -12.67
C THR A 269 -40.66 -9.63 -12.32
N THR A 270 -40.50 -8.88 -11.25
CA THR A 270 -39.20 -8.53 -10.66
C THR A 270 -39.34 -8.47 -9.16
N SER A 271 -38.27 -8.83 -8.44
CA SER A 271 -38.28 -8.84 -6.98
C SER A 271 -37.16 -7.99 -6.38
N PHE A 272 -37.35 -7.53 -5.15
CA PHE A 272 -36.31 -6.88 -4.35
C PHE A 272 -36.62 -7.05 -2.87
N THR A 273 -35.62 -6.90 -2.01
CA THR A 273 -35.76 -7.02 -0.55
C THR A 273 -35.36 -5.72 0.12
N ILE A 274 -36.13 -5.26 1.12
CA ILE A 274 -35.66 -4.17 1.98
C ILE A 274 -34.72 -4.78 3.02
N SER A 275 -33.50 -4.25 3.14
CA SER A 275 -32.50 -4.73 4.09
C SER A 275 -33.06 -4.85 5.51
N PRO A 276 -32.79 -5.94 6.25
CA PRO A 276 -33.22 -6.10 7.64
C PRO A 276 -32.46 -5.21 8.63
N ILE A 277 -31.42 -4.51 8.18
CA ILE A 277 -30.52 -3.66 8.96
C ILE A 277 -30.21 -2.35 8.23
N THR A 278 -29.88 -1.32 9.01
CA THR A 278 -29.48 -0.01 8.50
C THR A 278 -28.03 0.00 8.00
N LEU A 279 -27.63 1.04 7.27
CA LEU A 279 -26.24 1.23 6.86
C LEU A 279 -25.28 1.35 8.06
N ALA A 280 -25.72 1.96 9.16
CA ALA A 280 -24.93 2.07 10.38
C ALA A 280 -24.67 0.68 10.99
N GLN A 281 -25.73 -0.13 11.10
CA GLN A 281 -25.63 -1.52 11.56
C GLN A 281 -24.75 -2.37 10.64
N MET A 282 -24.79 -2.16 9.32
CA MET A 282 -23.86 -2.84 8.40
C MET A 282 -22.40 -2.52 8.71
N LYS A 283 -22.04 -1.25 8.87
CA LYS A 283 -20.65 -0.85 9.16
C LYS A 283 -20.17 -1.40 10.50
N ASP A 284 -21.03 -1.32 11.51
CA ASP A 284 -20.80 -1.84 12.85
C ASP A 284 -20.63 -3.37 12.86
N GLY A 285 -21.56 -4.10 12.23
CA GLY A 285 -21.47 -5.55 12.08
C GLY A 285 -20.27 -6.02 11.25
N LEU A 286 -19.90 -5.25 10.22
CA LEU A 286 -18.72 -5.50 9.39
C LEU A 286 -17.45 -5.40 10.24
N SER A 287 -17.31 -4.35 11.03
CA SER A 287 -16.19 -4.18 11.96
C SER A 287 -16.07 -5.36 12.91
N ARG A 288 -17.18 -5.77 13.57
CA ARG A 288 -17.18 -6.93 14.47
C ARG A 288 -16.81 -8.24 13.78
N ALA A 289 -17.40 -8.53 12.62
CA ALA A 289 -17.12 -9.76 11.88
C ALA A 289 -15.64 -9.82 11.46
N GLN A 290 -15.06 -8.67 11.16
CA GLN A 290 -13.67 -8.57 10.76
C GLN A 290 -12.70 -8.72 11.93
N THR A 291 -12.98 -8.11 13.07
CA THR A 291 -12.26 -8.35 14.32
C THR A 291 -12.33 -9.84 14.69
N PHE A 292 -13.52 -10.43 14.64
CA PHE A 292 -13.69 -11.85 14.92
C PHE A 292 -12.82 -12.73 14.02
N PHE A 293 -12.82 -12.47 12.71
CA PHE A 293 -11.97 -13.20 11.78
C PHE A 293 -10.48 -13.04 12.13
N ASN A 294 -10.03 -11.81 12.37
CA ASN A 294 -8.61 -11.55 12.62
C ASN A 294 -8.10 -12.16 13.94
N THR A 295 -9.00 -12.47 14.87
CA THR A 295 -8.68 -13.18 16.12
C THR A 295 -8.78 -14.70 15.97
N ASN A 296 -9.77 -15.20 15.23
CA ASN A 296 -10.11 -16.63 15.23
C ASN A 296 -9.75 -17.36 13.92
N LEU A 297 -9.29 -16.63 12.91
CA LEU A 297 -8.98 -17.10 11.54
C LEU A 297 -10.14 -17.87 10.88
N ARG A 298 -11.37 -17.57 11.32
CA ARG A 298 -12.63 -18.07 10.76
C ARG A 298 -13.70 -17.01 10.87
N LEU A 299 -14.67 -17.05 9.97
CA LEU A 299 -15.83 -16.17 10.06
C LEU A 299 -16.75 -16.59 11.24
N PRO A 300 -17.46 -15.63 11.86
CA PRO A 300 -18.49 -15.96 12.84
C PRO A 300 -19.68 -16.62 12.13
N SER A 301 -20.47 -17.44 12.82
CA SER A 301 -21.67 -18.07 12.22
C SER A 301 -22.77 -17.05 11.89
N TYR A 302 -22.85 -15.96 12.68
CA TYR A 302 -23.81 -14.88 12.51
C TYR A 302 -23.27 -13.55 13.07
N VAL A 303 -23.90 -12.45 12.66
CA VAL A 303 -23.75 -11.13 13.29
C VAL A 303 -25.05 -10.79 14.02
N SER A 304 -24.94 -10.38 15.28
CA SER A 304 -26.08 -9.97 16.11
C SER A 304 -26.29 -8.45 16.12
N PHE A 305 -27.57 -8.07 16.19
CA PHE A 305 -28.05 -6.70 16.35
C PHE A 305 -29.21 -6.70 17.36
N GLY A 306 -28.89 -6.54 18.66
CA GLY A 306 -29.84 -6.79 19.74
C GLY A 306 -30.26 -8.26 19.76
N THR A 307 -31.57 -8.54 19.76
CA THR A 307 -32.13 -9.90 19.69
C THR A 307 -32.06 -10.51 18.29
N LYS A 308 -31.80 -9.71 17.26
CA LYS A 308 -31.78 -10.16 15.86
C LYS A 308 -30.43 -10.80 15.52
N ARG A 309 -30.45 -11.97 14.89
CA ARG A 309 -29.26 -12.65 14.34
C ARG A 309 -29.37 -12.76 12.82
N ILE A 310 -28.29 -12.38 12.12
CA ILE A 310 -28.18 -12.52 10.67
C ILE A 310 -27.03 -13.49 10.39
N LEU A 311 -27.31 -14.59 9.72
CA LEU A 311 -26.28 -15.55 9.30
C LEU A 311 -25.19 -14.83 8.50
N ILE A 312 -23.93 -15.22 8.69
CA ILE A 312 -22.81 -14.49 8.07
C ILE A 312 -22.89 -14.46 6.54
N ALA A 313 -23.39 -15.52 5.91
CA ALA A 313 -23.61 -15.58 4.47
C ALA A 313 -24.64 -14.54 4.00
N GLU A 314 -25.74 -14.36 4.74
CA GLU A 314 -26.73 -13.33 4.44
C GLU A 314 -26.20 -11.92 4.72
N PHE A 315 -25.43 -11.77 5.80
CA PHE A 315 -24.77 -10.52 6.11
C PHE A 315 -23.81 -10.09 4.99
N GLN A 316 -23.02 -11.02 4.44
CA GLN A 316 -22.13 -10.79 3.30
C GLN A 316 -22.91 -10.31 2.06
N LYS A 317 -24.05 -10.93 1.73
CA LYS A 317 -24.91 -10.48 0.63
C LYS A 317 -25.44 -9.06 0.86
N ILE A 318 -25.84 -8.73 2.08
CA ILE A 318 -26.36 -7.40 2.43
C ILE A 318 -25.27 -6.34 2.27
N ILE A 319 -24.08 -6.53 2.83
CA ILE A 319 -23.00 -5.53 2.78
C ILE A 319 -22.46 -5.35 1.35
N ALA A 320 -22.46 -6.41 0.53
CA ALA A 320 -22.03 -6.35 -0.86
C ALA A 320 -22.89 -5.39 -1.71
N THR A 321 -24.17 -5.19 -1.35
CA THR A 321 -25.03 -4.21 -2.02
C THR A 321 -24.55 -2.76 -1.87
N GLN A 322 -23.71 -2.50 -0.88
CA GLN A 322 -23.09 -1.20 -0.62
C GLN A 322 -21.62 -1.16 -1.07
N GLY A 323 -21.15 -2.17 -1.80
CA GLY A 323 -19.74 -2.32 -2.18
C GLY A 323 -18.82 -2.65 -1.00
N LEU A 324 -19.38 -3.07 0.14
CA LEU A 324 -18.62 -3.42 1.33
C LEU A 324 -18.29 -4.92 1.33
N LYS A 325 -17.13 -5.28 1.87
CA LYS A 325 -16.66 -6.66 2.04
C LYS A 325 -15.89 -6.81 3.35
N ILE A 326 -15.91 -8.00 3.93
CA ILE A 326 -15.10 -8.35 5.11
C ILE A 326 -13.66 -8.53 4.64
N ASN A 327 -12.72 -7.66 5.06
CA ASN A 327 -11.31 -7.86 4.72
C ASN A 327 -10.63 -8.73 5.77
N THR A 328 -10.28 -9.94 5.40
CA THR A 328 -9.57 -10.88 6.27
C THR A 328 -8.09 -10.52 6.34
N LYS A 329 -7.50 -10.52 7.54
CA LYS A 329 -6.05 -10.46 7.72
C LYS A 329 -5.53 -11.86 8.01
N ILE A 330 -4.80 -12.43 7.05
CA ILE A 330 -4.30 -13.80 7.09
C ILE A 330 -2.78 -13.76 6.92
N LYS A 331 -2.08 -14.42 7.84
CA LYS A 331 -0.65 -14.73 7.76
C LYS A 331 -0.53 -16.24 7.56
N ASP A 332 0.38 -16.67 6.71
CA ASP A 332 0.60 -18.08 6.38
C ASP A 332 2.01 -18.23 5.86
N LEU A 333 2.93 -18.65 6.71
CA LEU A 333 4.32 -18.93 6.42
C LEU A 333 4.43 -20.35 5.88
N THR A 334 5.26 -20.51 4.86
CA THR A 334 5.53 -21.84 4.33
C THR A 334 6.94 -21.92 3.80
N VAL A 335 7.57 -23.08 3.98
CA VAL A 335 8.88 -23.35 3.42
C VAL A 335 8.69 -23.91 2.02
N THR A 336 9.08 -23.13 1.02
CA THR A 336 8.88 -23.50 -0.39
C THR A 336 10.06 -24.27 -0.98
N GLN A 337 11.27 -24.02 -0.48
CA GLN A 337 12.50 -24.64 -0.95
C GLN A 337 13.49 -24.89 0.19
N VAL A 338 14.17 -26.03 0.14
CA VAL A 338 15.37 -26.37 0.91
C VAL A 338 16.23 -27.28 0.04
N THR A 339 17.53 -27.02 -0.02
CA THR A 339 18.49 -27.84 -0.78
C THR A 339 19.59 -28.31 0.16
N ALA A 340 19.74 -29.64 0.28
CA ALA A 340 20.83 -30.22 1.05
C ALA A 340 22.10 -30.30 0.20
N PRO A 341 23.27 -29.90 0.73
CA PRO A 341 24.57 -30.26 0.16
C PRO A 341 24.73 -31.78 0.06
N THR A 342 25.62 -32.24 -0.81
CA THR A 342 25.90 -33.67 -0.99
C THR A 342 26.65 -34.27 0.20
N THR A 343 27.60 -33.51 0.76
CA THR A 343 28.48 -33.95 1.85
C THR A 343 28.60 -32.87 2.93
N GLY A 344 28.79 -33.30 4.18
CA GLY A 344 29.06 -32.44 5.31
C GLY A 344 30.04 -33.12 6.27
N VAL A 345 31.01 -32.35 6.77
CA VAL A 345 32.01 -32.86 7.71
C VAL A 345 31.61 -32.46 9.13
N LYS A 346 31.75 -33.38 10.08
CA LYS A 346 31.48 -33.10 11.51
C LYS A 346 32.30 -31.91 12.00
N GLY A 347 31.68 -31.03 12.79
CA GLY A 347 32.33 -29.83 13.31
C GLY A 347 32.51 -28.68 12.29
N ASN A 348 32.23 -28.93 11.00
CA ASN A 348 32.33 -27.92 9.96
C ASN A 348 30.98 -27.24 9.71
N THR A 349 31.03 -26.16 8.93
CA THR A 349 29.83 -25.44 8.48
C THR A 349 29.40 -25.91 7.10
N ILE A 350 28.09 -25.89 6.85
CA ILE A 350 27.47 -26.13 5.55
C ILE A 350 26.64 -24.93 5.13
N ILE A 351 26.42 -24.78 3.83
CA ILE A 351 25.57 -23.75 3.26
C ILE A 351 24.29 -24.39 2.72
N VAL A 352 23.13 -23.95 3.20
CA VAL A 352 21.82 -24.50 2.83
C VAL A 352 20.99 -23.42 2.14
N PRO A 353 20.83 -23.49 0.80
CA PRO A 353 19.85 -22.70 0.07
C PRO A 353 18.43 -23.03 0.53
N ASN A 354 17.67 -22.02 0.95
CA ASN A 354 16.29 -22.18 1.42
C ASN A 354 15.43 -20.97 1.10
N THR A 355 14.11 -21.18 1.02
CA THR A 355 13.12 -20.13 0.77
C THR A 355 11.89 -20.30 1.66
N VAL A 356 11.58 -19.26 2.42
CA VAL A 356 10.32 -19.14 3.19
C VAL A 356 9.44 -18.10 2.53
N LYS A 357 8.14 -18.36 2.42
CA LYS A 357 7.15 -17.48 1.82
C LYS A 357 6.02 -17.20 2.80
N ASN A 358 5.55 -15.96 2.84
CA ASN A 358 4.26 -15.65 3.43
C ASN A 358 3.21 -15.71 2.31
N GLN A 359 2.46 -16.80 2.21
CA GLN A 359 1.37 -16.97 1.24
C GLN A 359 0.06 -16.32 1.69
N GLY A 360 0.03 -15.79 2.91
CA GLY A 360 -1.07 -14.99 3.43
C GLY A 360 -1.19 -13.62 2.76
N ASN A 361 -2.25 -12.89 3.12
CA ASN A 361 -2.57 -11.57 2.59
C ASN A 361 -2.14 -10.40 3.51
N THR A 362 -1.46 -10.70 4.62
CA THR A 362 -1.01 -9.74 5.63
C THR A 362 0.43 -10.00 6.01
N ALA A 363 1.22 -8.96 6.21
CA ALA A 363 2.61 -9.08 6.66
C ALA A 363 2.70 -9.75 8.04
N THR A 364 3.76 -10.54 8.25
CA THR A 364 4.04 -11.14 9.56
C THR A 364 4.82 -10.19 10.47
N GLY A 365 4.78 -10.45 11.78
CA GLY A 365 5.80 -9.94 12.69
C GLY A 365 7.11 -10.70 12.51
N GLY A 366 8.05 -10.52 13.44
CA GLY A 366 9.31 -11.23 13.40
C GLY A 366 9.22 -12.66 13.90
N PHE A 367 9.97 -13.58 13.28
CA PHE A 367 9.98 -15.00 13.59
C PHE A 367 11.35 -15.63 13.29
N TYR A 368 11.62 -16.78 13.90
CA TYR A 368 12.82 -17.57 13.65
C TYR A 368 12.54 -18.67 12.63
N ILE A 369 13.56 -19.03 11.85
CA ILE A 369 13.60 -20.24 11.04
C ILE A 369 14.66 -21.14 11.67
N ASN A 370 14.25 -22.32 12.11
CA ASN A 370 15.12 -23.32 12.70
C ASN A 370 15.50 -24.39 11.67
N TYR A 371 16.71 -24.91 11.80
CA TYR A 371 17.28 -25.89 10.89
C TYR A 371 17.71 -27.13 11.65
N TYR A 372 17.38 -28.30 11.10
CA TYR A 372 17.69 -29.58 11.72
C TYR A 372 18.26 -30.57 10.70
N LEU A 373 19.19 -31.41 11.13
CA LEU A 373 19.49 -32.67 10.48
C LEU A 373 18.53 -33.73 11.02
N ILE A 374 17.89 -34.47 10.12
CA ILE A 374 16.84 -35.44 10.45
C ILE A 374 17.24 -36.82 9.94
N ASN A 375 17.25 -37.78 10.86
CA ASN A 375 17.23 -39.22 10.55
C ASN A 375 16.18 -39.91 11.45
N ASN A 376 16.61 -40.80 12.36
CA ASN A 376 15.81 -41.32 13.46
C ASN A 376 15.61 -40.30 14.60
N SER A 377 16.31 -39.16 14.57
CA SER A 377 16.18 -38.08 15.53
C SER A 377 16.37 -36.71 14.86
N SER A 378 15.86 -35.65 15.49
CA SER A 378 16.08 -34.27 15.05
C SER A 378 17.27 -33.65 15.76
N ILE A 379 18.25 -33.18 15.00
CA ILE A 379 19.49 -32.59 15.50
C ILE A 379 19.54 -31.13 15.04
N TYR A 380 19.46 -30.19 15.98
CA TYR A 380 19.52 -28.75 15.67
C TYR A 380 20.90 -28.34 15.14
N ILE A 381 20.93 -27.57 14.05
CA ILE A 381 22.17 -27.13 13.38
C ILE A 381 22.26 -25.61 13.18
N GLY A 382 21.25 -24.86 13.64
CA GLY A 382 21.25 -23.40 13.64
C GLY A 382 19.87 -22.79 13.39
N GLN A 383 19.83 -21.46 13.42
CA GLN A 383 18.64 -20.66 13.15
C GLN A 383 18.98 -19.36 12.45
N ARG A 384 17.96 -18.72 11.87
CA ARG A 384 18.04 -17.32 11.44
C ARG A 384 16.75 -16.57 11.76
N TYR A 385 16.86 -15.26 11.96
CA TYR A 385 15.73 -14.39 12.27
C TYR A 385 15.26 -13.61 11.02
N ILE A 386 13.94 -13.46 10.87
CA ILE A 386 13.32 -12.54 9.93
C ILE A 386 12.48 -11.56 10.75
N SER A 387 12.72 -10.25 10.61
CA SER A 387 12.00 -9.22 11.37
C SER A 387 10.56 -9.00 10.91
N SER A 388 10.28 -9.20 9.61
CA SER A 388 8.94 -9.21 9.03
C SER A 388 9.00 -9.80 7.62
N LEU A 389 7.91 -10.45 7.19
CA LEU A 389 7.74 -10.90 5.81
C LEU A 389 6.40 -10.39 5.26
N ALA A 390 6.47 -9.56 4.22
CA ALA A 390 5.30 -8.96 3.59
C ALA A 390 4.36 -10.02 2.96
N ALA A 391 3.09 -9.67 2.79
CA ALA A 391 2.10 -10.53 2.15
C ALA A 391 2.54 -10.96 0.74
N GLY A 392 2.47 -12.26 0.44
CA GLY A 392 2.91 -12.84 -0.83
C GLY A 392 4.42 -12.90 -1.04
N ALA A 393 5.23 -12.26 -0.19
CA ALA A 393 6.68 -12.15 -0.37
C ALA A 393 7.40 -13.44 0.04
N SER A 394 8.58 -13.64 -0.55
CA SER A 394 9.48 -14.74 -0.25
C SER A 394 10.83 -14.22 0.25
N ASN A 395 11.47 -14.96 1.14
CA ASN A 395 12.80 -14.70 1.64
C ASN A 395 13.70 -15.91 1.35
N SER A 396 14.53 -15.78 0.32
CA SER A 396 15.52 -16.78 -0.08
C SER A 396 16.89 -16.43 0.46
N GLN A 397 17.58 -17.39 1.07
CA GLN A 397 18.93 -17.23 1.62
C GLN A 397 19.76 -18.50 1.49
N ASN A 398 21.08 -18.32 1.43
CA ASN A 398 22.09 -19.38 1.56
C ASN A 398 22.57 -19.39 3.02
N THR A 399 21.87 -20.12 3.88
CA THR A 399 22.12 -20.07 5.34
C THR A 399 23.33 -20.91 5.70
N LYS A 400 24.31 -20.33 6.42
CA LYS A 400 25.44 -21.04 7.01
C LYS A 400 24.99 -21.72 8.30
N LEU A 401 25.21 -23.03 8.41
CA LEU A 401 24.77 -23.87 9.53
C LEU A 401 25.94 -24.74 10.01
N SER A 402 25.99 -25.05 11.30
CA SER A 402 27.10 -25.80 11.90
C SER A 402 26.70 -27.25 12.13
N ILE A 403 27.50 -28.19 11.65
CA ILE A 403 27.31 -29.62 11.92
C ILE A 403 27.92 -29.94 13.30
N PRO A 404 27.15 -30.49 14.26
CA PRO A 404 27.69 -30.87 15.57
C PRO A 404 28.83 -31.89 15.45
N LEU A 405 29.85 -31.77 16.30
CA LEU A 405 31.01 -32.66 16.27
C LEU A 405 30.65 -34.11 16.64
N ASN A 406 29.70 -34.28 17.57
CA ASN A 406 29.27 -35.56 18.12
C ASN A 406 28.18 -36.27 17.29
N ILE A 407 27.81 -35.72 16.13
CA ILE A 407 26.81 -36.36 15.26
C ILE A 407 27.33 -37.71 14.74
N THR A 408 26.44 -38.69 14.57
CA THR A 408 26.78 -39.96 13.92
C THR A 408 27.07 -39.75 12.42
N SER A 409 28.04 -40.46 11.86
CA SER A 409 28.28 -40.43 10.42
C SER A 409 27.18 -41.22 9.71
N SER A 410 26.35 -40.55 8.91
CA SER A 410 25.21 -41.16 8.21
C SER A 410 24.61 -40.19 7.18
N SER A 411 23.56 -40.62 6.49
CA SER A 411 22.78 -39.76 5.60
C SER A 411 21.62 -39.09 6.34
N TYR A 412 21.52 -37.78 6.26
CA TYR A 412 20.48 -36.98 6.93
C TYR A 412 19.69 -36.15 5.91
N TYR A 413 18.40 -35.95 6.16
CA TYR A 413 17.66 -34.85 5.52
C TYR A 413 17.93 -33.55 6.26
N ILE A 414 17.78 -32.42 5.56
CA ILE A 414 17.73 -31.11 6.20
C ILE A 414 16.27 -30.69 6.30
N ASP A 415 15.81 -30.43 7.51
CA ASP A 415 14.52 -29.81 7.77
C ASP A 415 14.70 -28.32 8.04
N VAL A 416 13.88 -27.52 7.37
CA VAL A 416 13.76 -26.09 7.60
C VAL A 416 12.37 -25.85 8.16
N TYR A 417 12.29 -25.24 9.33
CA TYR A 417 11.04 -25.00 10.04
C TYR A 417 10.89 -23.52 10.37
N ALA A 418 10.01 -22.83 9.64
CA ALA A 418 9.64 -21.44 9.90
C ALA A 418 8.71 -21.34 11.12
N ASP A 419 8.98 -20.41 12.01
CA ASP A 419 8.20 -20.13 13.22
C ASP A 419 7.84 -21.40 14.03
N SER A 420 8.80 -22.29 14.28
CA SER A 420 8.53 -23.53 15.03
C SER A 420 8.04 -23.27 16.47
N SER A 421 8.20 -22.04 16.98
CA SER A 421 7.70 -21.57 18.27
C SER A 421 6.25 -21.06 18.23
N LYS A 422 5.63 -20.98 17.04
CA LYS A 422 4.23 -20.56 16.82
C LYS A 422 3.92 -19.18 17.39
N ILE A 423 4.86 -18.24 17.24
CA ILE A 423 4.71 -16.86 17.72
C ILE A 423 3.79 -16.08 16.77
N VAL A 424 3.87 -16.38 15.48
CA VAL A 424 2.96 -15.85 14.47
C VAL A 424 1.73 -16.74 14.45
N SER A 425 0.55 -16.17 14.73
CA SER A 425 -0.69 -16.91 14.52
C SER A 425 -1.01 -16.98 13.02
N GLU A 426 -1.09 -18.19 12.49
CA GLU A 426 -1.22 -18.45 11.05
C GLU A 426 -2.50 -19.21 10.70
N SER A 427 -2.96 -19.09 9.45
CA SER A 427 -4.13 -19.85 8.98
C SER A 427 -3.86 -21.34 8.85
N ASN A 428 -2.60 -21.72 8.71
CA ASN A 428 -2.17 -23.09 8.64
C ASN A 428 -0.81 -23.19 9.32
N GLU A 429 -0.74 -23.94 10.42
CA GLU A 429 0.49 -24.16 11.20
C GLU A 429 1.25 -25.43 10.73
N SER A 430 0.68 -26.17 9.77
CA SER A 430 1.17 -27.50 9.36
C SER A 430 2.06 -27.49 8.12
N ASN A 431 2.15 -26.36 7.41
CA ASN A 431 2.94 -26.17 6.19
C ASN A 431 4.21 -25.31 6.42
N ASN A 432 4.57 -25.15 7.69
CA ASN A 432 5.67 -24.31 8.14
C ASN A 432 7.04 -25.00 8.08
N TYR A 433 7.08 -26.27 7.68
CA TYR A 433 8.31 -27.04 7.58
C TYR A 433 8.44 -27.76 6.24
N LYS A 434 9.68 -28.05 5.84
CA LYS A 434 9.98 -28.82 4.63
C LYS A 434 11.33 -29.49 4.74
N TYR A 435 11.36 -30.77 4.37
CA TYR A 435 12.59 -31.56 4.22
C TYR A 435 13.23 -31.33 2.84
N SER A 436 14.56 -31.41 2.80
CA SER A 436 15.33 -31.53 1.56
C SER A 436 14.91 -32.78 0.80
N THR A 437 14.92 -32.71 -0.53
CA THR A 437 14.60 -33.86 -1.39
C THR A 437 15.73 -34.89 -1.43
N THR A 438 16.96 -34.43 -1.26
CA THR A 438 18.18 -35.25 -1.16
C THR A 438 18.70 -35.26 0.27
N LYS A 439 19.45 -36.31 0.60
CA LYS A 439 20.17 -36.40 1.88
C LYS A 439 21.58 -35.84 1.75
N ILE A 440 22.04 -35.17 2.79
CA ILE A 440 23.46 -34.87 2.99
C ILE A 440 24.14 -36.08 3.61
N GLN A 441 25.30 -36.47 3.08
CA GLN A 441 26.16 -37.47 3.70
C GLN A 441 27.05 -36.80 4.74
N ILE A 442 26.77 -37.07 6.02
CA ILE A 442 27.62 -36.63 7.11
C ILE A 442 28.74 -37.64 7.29
N ILE A 443 29.95 -37.17 7.06
CA ILE A 443 31.17 -37.95 7.11
C ILE A 443 32.05 -37.45 8.24
N ASN A 444 32.89 -38.35 8.75
CA ASN A 444 34.08 -37.89 9.47
C ASN A 444 34.95 -37.10 8.49
N SER A 445 35.78 -36.18 8.99
CA SER A 445 36.82 -35.55 8.16
C SER A 445 37.57 -36.65 7.41
N ILE A 446 37.51 -36.65 6.08
CA ILE A 446 38.32 -37.57 5.26
C ILE A 446 39.75 -37.09 5.50
N ASN A 447 40.60 -37.97 6.05
CA ASN A 447 41.89 -37.69 6.70
C ASN A 447 41.73 -37.34 8.18
N SER A 448 41.87 -38.38 8.99
CA SER A 448 41.57 -38.47 10.42
C SER A 448 42.41 -37.57 11.34
N ARG A 449 43.27 -36.69 10.81
CA ARG A 449 44.21 -35.87 11.58
C ARG A 449 43.59 -34.51 11.93
N PRO A 450 43.02 -34.32 13.14
CA PRO A 450 42.53 -33.02 13.57
C PRO A 450 43.69 -32.03 13.74
N ILE A 451 43.46 -30.77 13.37
CA ILE A 451 44.46 -29.71 13.44
C ILE A 451 44.13 -28.78 14.60
N TYR A 452 45.09 -28.53 15.46
CA TYR A 452 44.94 -27.61 16.59
C TYR A 452 45.99 -26.52 16.49
N LEU A 453 45.53 -25.26 16.45
CA LEU A 453 46.39 -24.11 16.32
C LEU A 453 46.61 -23.48 17.70
N THR A 454 47.86 -23.18 18.02
CA THR A 454 48.23 -22.35 19.15
C THR A 454 49.00 -21.10 18.69
N SER A 455 48.96 -20.04 19.50
CA SER A 455 49.79 -18.85 19.32
C SER A 455 50.55 -18.54 20.61
N ASP A 456 51.77 -18.02 20.50
CA ASP A 456 52.67 -17.73 21.62
C ASP A 456 52.56 -16.29 22.16
N TRP A 457 51.44 -15.61 21.92
CA TRP A 457 51.21 -14.21 22.28
C TRP A 457 52.13 -13.25 21.51
N ILE A 458 51.93 -13.19 20.20
CA ILE A 458 52.71 -12.37 19.25
C ILE A 458 52.43 -10.88 19.46
N TYR A 459 51.15 -10.51 19.54
CA TYR A 459 50.72 -9.13 19.74
C TYR A 459 49.85 -9.00 20.99
N ASP A 460 48.62 -9.50 20.90
CA ASP A 460 47.64 -9.55 21.97
C ASP A 460 46.59 -10.64 21.68
N GLU A 461 45.76 -10.91 22.68
CA GLU A 461 44.71 -11.93 22.65
C GLU A 461 43.79 -11.81 21.43
N ASP A 462 43.26 -10.62 21.17
CA ASP A 462 42.23 -10.41 20.16
C ASP A 462 42.82 -10.52 18.76
N VAL A 463 44.00 -9.95 18.55
CA VAL A 463 44.70 -9.96 17.26
C VAL A 463 45.15 -11.38 16.89
N ASP A 464 45.74 -12.11 17.83
CA ASP A 464 46.24 -13.46 17.60
C ASP A 464 45.08 -14.45 17.37
N ASN A 465 44.02 -14.38 18.18
CA ASN A 465 42.83 -15.22 17.99
C ASN A 465 42.16 -14.92 16.65
N ALA A 466 42.00 -13.65 16.26
CA ALA A 466 41.43 -13.29 14.97
C ALA A 466 42.26 -13.84 13.80
N LYS A 467 43.59 -13.87 13.93
CA LYS A 467 44.48 -14.48 12.93
C LYS A 467 44.32 -16.00 12.89
N MET A 468 44.35 -16.68 14.03
CA MET A 468 44.13 -18.12 14.12
C MET A 468 42.77 -18.54 13.56
N ASP A 469 41.70 -17.80 13.85
CA ASP A 469 40.35 -18.04 13.34
C ASP A 469 40.26 -17.91 11.83
N ARG A 470 41.02 -16.98 11.23
CA ARG A 470 41.14 -16.86 9.76
C ARG A 470 41.84 -18.07 9.15
N ILE A 471 42.90 -18.57 9.79
CA ILE A 471 43.62 -19.78 9.34
C ILE A 471 42.71 -21.01 9.47
N VAL A 472 42.04 -21.19 10.62
CA VAL A 472 41.04 -22.25 10.87
C VAL A 472 39.93 -22.21 9.82
N SER A 473 39.41 -21.02 9.51
CA SER A 473 38.38 -20.84 8.48
C SER A 473 38.87 -21.28 7.10
N GLY A 474 40.12 -20.94 6.74
CA GLY A 474 40.76 -21.41 5.51
C GLY A 474 40.86 -22.93 5.45
N LEU A 475 41.37 -23.57 6.50
CA LEU A 475 41.50 -25.04 6.58
C LEU A 475 40.15 -25.76 6.51
N LYS A 476 39.13 -25.24 7.20
CA LYS A 476 37.75 -25.76 7.13
C LYS A 476 37.15 -25.63 5.74
N ALA A 477 37.44 -24.53 5.04
CA ALA A 477 37.01 -24.36 3.65
C ALA A 477 37.68 -25.37 2.70
N MET A 478 38.88 -25.84 3.03
CA MET A 478 39.58 -26.92 2.32
C MET A 478 39.15 -28.34 2.75
N GLY A 479 38.16 -28.45 3.64
CA GLY A 479 37.58 -29.73 4.08
C GLY A 479 38.27 -30.39 5.28
N LEU A 480 39.24 -29.72 5.91
CA LEU A 480 39.93 -30.24 7.09
C LEU A 480 39.19 -29.87 8.39
N TYR A 481 39.39 -30.67 9.44
CA TYR A 481 39.02 -30.28 10.80
C TYR A 481 40.15 -29.47 11.42
N ALA A 482 39.89 -28.21 11.74
CA ALA A 482 40.81 -27.33 12.43
C ALA A 482 40.13 -26.61 13.59
N MET A 483 40.87 -26.40 14.68
CA MET A 483 40.41 -25.70 15.87
C MET A 483 41.46 -24.68 16.30
N ASN A 484 41.01 -23.48 16.62
CA ASN A 484 41.80 -22.53 17.39
C ASN A 484 41.78 -23.04 18.84
N TYR A 485 42.91 -23.57 19.32
CA TYR A 485 43.01 -24.16 20.65
C TYR A 485 43.23 -23.09 21.73
N GLY A 486 43.92 -22.00 21.38
CA GLY A 486 44.11 -20.86 22.26
C GLY A 486 45.48 -20.22 22.12
N TRP A 487 45.68 -19.12 22.84
CA TRP A 487 46.94 -18.38 22.87
C TRP A 487 47.50 -18.35 24.29
N GLY A 488 48.79 -18.08 24.43
CA GLY A 488 49.43 -17.79 25.71
C GLY A 488 50.86 -18.27 25.78
N ALA A 489 51.59 -17.82 26.81
CA ALA A 489 52.96 -18.26 27.02
C ALA A 489 53.01 -19.79 27.23
N ASN A 490 53.94 -20.45 26.53
CA ASN A 490 54.13 -21.90 26.54
C ASN A 490 52.94 -22.73 26.03
N SER A 491 52.06 -22.12 25.21
CA SER A 491 50.92 -22.83 24.60
C SER A 491 51.36 -24.07 23.79
N HIS A 492 52.53 -24.02 23.15
CA HIS A 492 53.19 -25.13 22.44
C HIS A 492 53.43 -26.37 23.30
N TYR A 493 53.57 -26.17 24.61
CA TYR A 493 53.78 -27.24 25.58
C TYR A 493 52.48 -27.62 26.31
N GLN A 494 51.61 -26.65 26.60
CA GLN A 494 50.35 -26.89 27.30
C GLN A 494 49.38 -27.77 26.51
N ILE A 495 49.25 -27.54 25.20
CA ILE A 495 48.35 -28.35 24.35
C ILE A 495 48.71 -29.83 24.35
N LEU A 496 50.00 -30.16 24.47
CA LEU A 496 50.47 -31.55 24.48
C LEU A 496 50.09 -32.30 25.76
N LYS A 497 49.89 -31.57 26.87
CA LYS A 497 49.43 -32.12 28.15
C LYS A 497 47.92 -32.36 28.19
N ASP A 498 47.16 -31.80 27.26
CA ASP A 498 45.72 -31.98 27.19
C ASP A 498 45.38 -33.38 26.65
N ILE A 499 44.88 -34.21 27.56
CA ILE A 499 44.49 -35.59 27.27
C ILE A 499 43.31 -35.71 26.31
N THR A 500 42.57 -34.62 26.06
CA THR A 500 41.46 -34.59 25.11
C THR A 500 41.92 -34.47 23.66
N ILE A 501 43.18 -34.08 23.43
CA ILE A 501 43.75 -33.93 22.09
C ILE A 501 44.12 -35.30 21.53
N PRO A 502 43.57 -35.73 20.38
CA PRO A 502 43.86 -37.05 19.80
C PRO A 502 45.35 -37.25 19.50
N GLN A 503 45.83 -38.48 19.66
CA GLN A 503 47.23 -38.83 19.42
C GLN A 503 47.64 -38.76 17.94
N ASN A 504 46.69 -38.73 17.02
CA ASN A 504 46.94 -38.55 15.60
C ASN A 504 46.78 -37.09 15.14
N ALA A 505 46.71 -36.13 16.06
CA ALA A 505 46.54 -34.71 15.76
C ALA A 505 47.80 -34.08 15.12
N LEU A 506 47.56 -33.03 14.34
CA LEU A 506 48.58 -32.05 13.95
C LEU A 506 48.44 -30.83 14.87
N VAL A 507 49.44 -30.61 15.71
CA VAL A 507 49.57 -29.40 16.51
C VAL A 507 50.38 -28.39 15.69
N VAL A 508 49.81 -27.21 15.47
CA VAL A 508 50.44 -26.12 14.75
C VAL A 508 50.68 -24.99 15.72
N ASP A 509 51.95 -24.72 16.02
CA ASP A 509 52.34 -23.67 16.94
C ASP A 509 52.86 -22.48 16.13
N ILE A 510 52.17 -21.35 16.22
CA ILE A 510 52.50 -20.13 15.47
C ILE A 510 53.22 -19.17 16.42
N TYR A 511 54.43 -18.80 16.05
CA TYR A 511 55.32 -17.99 16.87
C TYR A 511 55.59 -16.61 16.26
N GLY A 512 55.83 -15.63 17.14
CA GLY A 512 56.24 -14.26 16.80
C GLY A 512 57.73 -14.10 16.47
N GLY A 513 58.51 -15.17 16.54
CA GLY A 513 59.92 -15.20 16.20
C GLY A 513 60.57 -16.55 16.51
N VAL A 514 61.81 -16.75 16.05
CA VAL A 514 62.54 -18.01 16.31
C VAL A 514 63.20 -17.96 17.69
N CYS A 515 62.83 -18.86 18.58
CA CYS A 515 63.40 -18.94 19.94
C CYS A 515 64.24 -20.21 20.13
N ALA A 516 65.53 -20.04 20.47
CA ALA A 516 66.40 -21.15 20.84
C ALA A 516 65.86 -21.91 22.06
N GLY A 517 65.29 -21.20 23.03
CA GLY A 517 64.61 -21.78 24.20
C GLY A 517 63.58 -22.85 23.82
N THR A 518 62.60 -22.44 23.01
CA THR A 518 61.53 -23.28 22.48
C THR A 518 62.06 -24.49 21.70
N ILE A 519 63.03 -24.27 20.80
CA ILE A 519 63.58 -25.35 19.99
C ILE A 519 64.27 -26.40 20.86
N TRP A 520 65.09 -25.99 21.83
CA TRP A 520 65.74 -26.94 22.73
C TRP A 520 64.74 -27.64 23.66
N GLU A 521 63.71 -26.96 24.14
CA GLU A 521 62.62 -27.60 24.90
C GLU A 521 61.95 -28.71 24.09
N MET A 522 61.66 -28.48 22.81
CA MET A 522 61.08 -29.49 21.91
C MET A 522 61.97 -30.73 21.76
N THR A 523 63.28 -30.61 21.99
CA THR A 523 64.20 -31.75 21.95
C THR A 523 64.24 -32.58 23.24
N GLN A 524 63.73 -32.04 24.35
CA GLN A 524 63.78 -32.72 25.65
C GLN A 524 62.85 -33.94 25.72
N ASP A 525 63.25 -34.95 26.48
CA ASP A 525 62.48 -36.19 26.67
C ASP A 525 61.09 -35.94 27.24
N SER A 526 60.96 -34.95 28.14
CA SER A 526 59.68 -34.56 28.73
C SER A 526 58.71 -34.01 27.68
N TYR A 527 59.17 -33.20 26.73
CA TYR A 527 58.35 -32.68 25.63
C TYR A 527 57.93 -33.82 24.69
N LYS A 528 58.88 -34.68 24.32
CA LYS A 528 58.62 -35.87 23.48
C LYS A 528 57.60 -36.82 24.11
N TYR A 529 57.66 -36.99 25.43
CA TYR A 529 56.70 -37.78 26.20
C TYR A 529 55.27 -37.22 26.07
N TYR A 530 55.08 -35.90 26.27
CA TYR A 530 53.74 -35.29 26.15
C TYR A 530 53.24 -35.21 24.71
N LYS A 531 54.14 -34.98 23.74
CA LYS A 531 53.82 -35.02 22.31
C LYS A 531 53.18 -36.34 21.92
N GLY A 532 53.75 -37.45 22.37
CA GLY A 532 53.33 -38.79 21.97
C GLY A 532 53.39 -38.95 20.45
N ASN A 533 52.32 -39.48 19.85
CA ASN A 533 52.24 -39.74 18.41
C ASN A 533 51.81 -38.50 17.60
N ARG A 534 51.51 -37.38 18.25
CA ARG A 534 51.07 -36.16 17.56
C ARG A 534 52.20 -35.60 16.73
N SER A 535 51.87 -34.97 15.60
CA SER A 535 52.83 -34.18 14.84
C SER A 535 52.81 -32.74 15.33
N VAL A 536 53.96 -32.09 15.35
CA VAL A 536 54.10 -30.68 15.71
C VAL A 536 54.70 -29.95 14.51
N PHE A 537 54.05 -28.87 14.11
CA PHE A 537 54.45 -28.02 13.00
C PHE A 537 54.63 -26.58 13.48
N SER A 538 55.89 -26.15 13.58
CA SER A 538 56.22 -24.83 14.11
C SER A 538 56.26 -23.79 12.99
N ILE A 539 55.49 -22.71 13.13
CA ILE A 539 55.42 -21.65 12.14
C ILE A 539 56.02 -20.38 12.72
N TRP A 540 57.18 -19.98 12.22
CA TRP A 540 57.89 -18.78 12.64
C TRP A 540 57.47 -17.60 11.77
N THR A 541 56.81 -16.61 12.37
CA THR A 541 56.32 -15.41 11.67
C THR A 541 56.95 -14.14 12.23
N TYR A 542 56.91 -13.05 11.46
CA TYR A 542 57.34 -11.70 11.89
C TYR A 542 58.80 -11.58 12.36
N THR A 543 59.67 -12.48 11.89
CA THR A 543 61.09 -12.47 12.19
C THR A 543 61.94 -12.42 10.94
N ASN A 544 63.08 -11.72 11.00
CA ASN A 544 64.08 -11.70 9.93
C ASN A 544 65.06 -12.89 10.02
N ILE A 545 64.90 -13.74 11.02
CA ILE A 545 65.71 -14.93 11.23
C ILE A 545 65.07 -16.07 10.44
N ASP A 546 65.59 -16.33 9.24
CA ASP A 546 65.28 -17.55 8.50
C ASP A 546 66.06 -18.72 9.11
N ILE A 547 65.37 -19.54 9.90
CA ILE A 547 65.95 -20.67 10.63
C ILE A 547 66.70 -21.65 9.69
N ALA A 548 66.32 -21.75 8.42
CA ALA A 548 66.99 -22.63 7.45
C ALA A 548 68.39 -22.14 7.07
N ASN A 549 68.67 -20.84 7.24
CA ASN A 549 69.91 -20.18 6.81
C ASN A 549 70.75 -19.67 7.99
N VAL A 550 70.50 -20.19 9.20
CA VAL A 550 71.18 -19.77 10.43
C VAL A 550 72.05 -20.92 10.94
N THR A 551 73.37 -20.69 10.99
CA THR A 551 74.32 -21.66 11.56
C THR A 551 74.28 -21.66 13.10
N PHE A 552 74.02 -20.50 13.70
CA PHE A 552 73.95 -20.35 15.15
C PHE A 552 72.83 -19.39 15.54
N LEU A 553 71.84 -19.91 16.25
CA LEU A 553 70.73 -19.14 16.81
C LEU A 553 71.03 -18.80 18.25
N ARG A 554 71.42 -17.55 18.50
CA ARG A 554 71.61 -17.01 19.85
C ARG A 554 70.33 -17.18 20.66
N ARG A 555 70.47 -17.32 21.98
CA ARG A 555 69.33 -17.21 22.89
C ARG A 555 68.61 -15.89 22.61
N ALA A 556 67.32 -15.97 22.30
CA ALA A 556 66.54 -14.78 22.03
C ALA A 556 66.49 -13.92 23.30
N TYR A 557 66.76 -12.63 23.15
CA TYR A 557 66.63 -11.60 24.20
C TYR A 557 65.20 -11.09 24.35
N ASP A 558 64.31 -11.58 23.50
CA ASP A 558 63.00 -11.03 23.19
C ASP A 558 61.89 -11.94 23.70
N ASP A 559 61.99 -12.35 24.95
CA ASP A 559 60.87 -13.04 25.55
C ASP A 559 60.89 -12.75 27.07
N LYS A 560 59.75 -12.30 27.59
CA LYS A 560 59.44 -12.38 29.03
C LYS A 560 59.29 -13.84 29.50
N PHE A 561 59.81 -14.83 28.77
CA PHE A 561 59.40 -16.24 28.87
C PHE A 561 60.44 -17.11 29.56
N THR A 562 61.64 -16.61 29.87
CA THR A 562 62.56 -17.34 30.76
C THR A 562 62.62 -16.74 32.16
N PRO A 563 62.53 -17.54 33.24
CA PRO A 563 62.80 -17.03 34.58
C PRO A 563 64.18 -16.37 34.65
N LEU A 564 64.28 -15.27 35.42
CA LEU A 564 65.56 -14.61 35.71
C LEU A 564 66.55 -15.64 36.28
N TYR A 565 67.80 -15.56 35.83
CA TYR A 565 68.90 -16.36 36.37
C TYR A 565 68.88 -16.34 37.91
N GLY A 566 68.68 -17.51 38.54
CA GLY A 566 68.64 -17.67 40.00
C GLY A 566 67.28 -18.00 40.63
N THR A 567 66.19 -18.19 39.89
CA THR A 567 64.94 -18.74 40.46
C THR A 567 64.94 -20.27 40.45
N THR A 568 64.94 -20.89 41.62
CA THR A 568 64.98 -22.35 41.79
C THR A 568 63.67 -23.02 41.36
N ILE A 569 63.69 -23.75 40.24
CA ILE A 569 62.91 -24.99 40.05
C ILE A 569 63.75 -25.98 39.23
N ASP A 570 64.21 -27.04 39.90
CA ASP A 570 64.61 -28.36 39.39
C ASP A 570 65.77 -28.44 38.35
N LYS A 571 66.54 -29.52 38.40
CA LYS A 571 67.81 -29.79 37.69
C LYS A 571 67.66 -30.01 36.16
N SER A 572 66.66 -29.40 35.52
CA SER A 572 66.34 -29.51 34.09
C SER A 572 66.46 -28.19 33.31
N SER A 573 67.07 -27.16 33.92
CA SER A 573 67.31 -25.86 33.30
C SER A 573 68.28 -25.94 32.12
N PHE A 574 67.97 -25.19 31.05
CA PHE A 574 68.83 -24.85 29.90
C PHE A 574 70.32 -24.73 30.29
N PRO A 575 71.30 -25.17 29.48
CA PRO A 575 72.70 -25.19 29.91
C PRO A 575 73.16 -23.79 30.35
N SER A 576 73.39 -23.61 31.65
CA SER A 576 74.15 -22.47 32.18
C SER A 576 75.61 -22.90 32.24
N TYR A 577 76.49 -22.35 31.40
CA TYR A 577 77.91 -22.74 31.42
C TYR A 577 78.82 -21.52 31.47
N ASN A 578 79.74 -21.55 32.43
CA ASN A 578 80.84 -20.61 32.62
C ASN A 578 82.15 -21.40 32.44
N ASP A 579 83.00 -21.01 31.50
CA ASP A 579 84.40 -21.42 31.39
C ASP A 579 85.26 -20.19 31.65
N SER A 580 85.68 -20.03 32.91
CA SER A 580 86.38 -18.84 33.38
C SER A 580 87.86 -18.79 33.03
N ASN A 581 88.45 -19.86 32.50
CA ASN A 581 89.88 -19.92 32.19
C ASN A 581 90.18 -20.13 30.69
N ASN A 582 89.16 -20.41 29.89
CA ASN A 582 89.19 -20.49 28.43
C ASN A 582 90.12 -21.60 27.90
N ASP A 583 90.22 -22.70 28.65
CA ASP A 583 91.01 -23.89 28.30
C ASP A 583 90.21 -24.97 27.54
N GLY A 584 88.89 -24.77 27.40
CA GLY A 584 87.99 -25.69 26.69
C GLY A 584 87.46 -26.84 27.54
N ASN A 585 87.71 -26.86 28.85
CA ASN A 585 87.10 -27.76 29.82
C ASN A 585 86.40 -26.97 30.96
N PHE A 586 85.42 -27.60 31.62
CA PHE A 586 84.50 -26.94 32.57
C PHE A 586 85.11 -26.57 33.93
N ASP A 587 84.81 -25.36 34.44
CA ASP A 587 85.12 -24.93 35.82
C ASP A 587 83.85 -24.60 36.64
N PRO A 588 83.67 -25.19 37.85
CA PRO A 588 82.48 -24.96 38.65
C PRO A 588 82.55 -23.66 39.46
N GLY A 589 81.87 -22.62 38.97
CA GLY A 589 81.34 -21.50 39.75
C GLY A 589 82.23 -20.27 39.95
N ALA A 590 82.05 -19.23 39.13
CA ALA A 590 82.41 -17.85 39.46
C ALA A 590 81.84 -16.85 38.43
N GLY A 591 80.85 -16.03 38.83
CA GLY A 591 80.24 -15.04 37.94
C GLY A 591 79.53 -13.88 38.64
N TYR A 592 80.02 -13.44 39.81
CA TYR A 592 79.49 -12.26 40.51
C TYR A 592 80.59 -11.21 40.71
N VAL A 593 80.35 -10.00 40.21
CA VAL A 593 81.00 -8.78 40.73
C VAL A 593 79.88 -7.83 41.16
N ASN A 594 79.76 -7.61 42.47
CA ASN A 594 78.79 -6.69 43.10
C ASN A 594 77.31 -6.84 42.68
N GLY A 595 76.87 -8.05 42.35
CA GLY A 595 75.44 -8.36 42.20
C GLY A 595 74.71 -7.73 41.01
N ILE A 596 75.43 -7.18 40.01
CA ILE A 596 74.85 -6.64 38.77
C ILE A 596 75.52 -7.31 37.57
N ILE A 597 74.70 -7.75 36.60
CA ILE A 597 75.14 -8.38 35.34
C ILE A 597 75.77 -7.32 34.42
N ASP A 598 76.96 -7.60 33.89
CA ASP A 598 77.64 -6.77 32.88
C ASP A 598 77.20 -7.21 31.46
N PRO A 599 76.44 -6.38 30.71
CA PRO A 599 75.93 -6.72 29.38
C PRO A 599 77.02 -6.83 28.30
N THR A 600 78.24 -6.37 28.57
CA THR A 600 79.35 -6.39 27.60
C THR A 600 80.12 -7.71 27.59
N LYS A 601 79.75 -8.69 28.44
CA LYS A 601 80.40 -9.99 28.58
C LYS A 601 79.60 -11.20 28.08
N LEU A 602 78.45 -11.00 27.42
CA LEU A 602 77.73 -12.09 26.77
C LEU A 602 78.39 -12.43 25.44
N GLN A 603 79.11 -13.56 25.41
CA GLN A 603 79.69 -14.10 24.19
C GLN A 603 78.75 -15.11 23.51
N GLU A 604 79.12 -15.45 22.28
CA GLU A 604 78.43 -16.22 21.24
C GLU A 604 78.07 -17.69 21.60
N LEU A 605 77.85 -18.03 22.87
CA LEU A 605 77.82 -19.42 23.35
C LEU A 605 76.50 -19.87 24.01
N ASP A 606 75.50 -19.00 24.17
CA ASP A 606 74.21 -19.36 24.81
C ASP A 606 73.11 -19.84 23.83
N GLY A 607 73.46 -20.17 22.58
CA GLY A 607 72.52 -20.47 21.49
C GLY A 607 72.50 -21.92 21.04
N ILE A 608 71.74 -22.19 19.97
CA ILE A 608 71.68 -23.49 19.31
C ILE A 608 72.39 -23.41 17.97
N TYR A 609 73.31 -24.35 17.73
CA TYR A 609 73.87 -24.59 16.40
C TYR A 609 72.90 -25.36 15.52
N TYR A 610 72.79 -24.94 14.26
CA TYR A 610 71.94 -25.55 13.23
C TYR A 610 70.50 -25.81 13.72
N PRO A 611 69.76 -24.76 14.15
CA PRO A 611 68.42 -24.89 14.73
C PRO A 611 67.42 -25.61 13.81
N ALA A 612 67.51 -25.42 12.49
CA ALA A 612 66.67 -26.13 11.53
C ALA A 612 66.96 -27.65 11.52
N ASP A 613 68.23 -28.02 11.47
CA ASP A 613 68.65 -29.43 11.50
C ASP A 613 68.28 -30.08 12.84
N LEU A 614 68.35 -29.33 13.93
CA LEU A 614 67.95 -29.82 15.25
C LEU A 614 66.43 -30.15 15.30
N LEU A 615 65.57 -29.29 14.74
CA LEU A 615 64.13 -29.59 14.63
C LEU A 615 63.88 -30.81 13.74
N LEU A 616 64.45 -30.82 12.54
CA LEU A 616 64.24 -31.87 11.55
C LEU A 616 64.74 -33.24 12.04
N SER A 617 65.92 -33.30 12.66
CA SER A 617 66.48 -34.53 13.22
C SER A 617 65.67 -35.09 14.40
N ASN A 618 64.87 -34.25 15.06
CA ASN A 618 63.92 -34.66 16.09
C ASN A 618 62.49 -34.89 15.56
N GLY A 619 62.30 -34.89 14.23
CA GLY A 619 61.02 -35.19 13.59
C GLY A 619 60.00 -34.05 13.64
N TYR A 620 60.47 -32.80 13.78
CA TYR A 620 59.64 -31.61 13.73
C TYR A 620 59.75 -30.93 12.38
N HIS A 621 58.60 -30.62 11.79
CA HIS A 621 58.54 -29.80 10.60
C HIS A 621 58.33 -28.35 10.99
N TYR A 622 58.74 -27.43 10.13
CA TYR A 622 58.55 -26.01 10.37
C TYR A 622 58.26 -25.24 9.09
N LEU A 623 57.70 -24.04 9.25
CA LEU A 623 57.54 -23.05 8.19
C LEU A 623 58.15 -21.73 8.65
N TYR A 624 59.03 -21.15 7.85
CA TYR A 624 59.41 -19.75 7.98
C TYR A 624 58.52 -18.89 7.07
N GLN A 625 57.78 -17.95 7.66
CA GLN A 625 56.93 -17.02 6.92
C GLN A 625 57.07 -15.60 7.49
N GLN A 626 58.07 -14.88 6.98
CA GLN A 626 58.49 -13.55 7.45
C GLN A 626 57.31 -12.58 7.71
N ASN A 627 56.31 -12.55 6.81
CA ASN A 627 55.22 -11.56 6.91
C ASN A 627 53.92 -12.13 7.50
N GLY A 628 53.90 -13.40 7.90
CA GLY A 628 52.71 -14.05 8.43
C GLY A 628 51.55 -14.17 7.42
N ASP A 629 51.84 -14.34 6.12
CA ASP A 629 50.79 -14.50 5.09
C ASP A 629 49.89 -15.71 5.37
N ILE A 630 48.61 -15.43 5.62
CA ILE A 630 47.61 -16.42 6.00
C ILE A 630 47.39 -17.43 4.87
N ALA A 631 47.43 -17.02 3.60
CA ALA A 631 47.18 -17.93 2.49
C ALA A 631 48.31 -18.98 2.36
N ALA A 632 49.57 -18.53 2.47
CA ALA A 632 50.73 -19.42 2.50
C ALA A 632 50.72 -20.33 3.74
N ILE A 633 50.36 -19.80 4.92
CA ILE A 633 50.26 -20.59 6.16
C ILE A 633 49.17 -21.66 6.02
N VAL A 634 47.96 -21.31 5.58
CA VAL A 634 46.85 -22.27 5.36
C VAL A 634 47.28 -23.35 4.38
N SER A 635 47.91 -22.99 3.27
CA SER A 635 48.37 -23.96 2.25
C SER A 635 49.43 -24.91 2.80
N SER A 636 50.37 -24.40 3.61
CA SER A 636 51.43 -25.21 4.21
C SER A 636 50.88 -26.16 5.27
N ILE A 637 49.98 -25.68 6.14
CA ILE A 637 49.29 -26.53 7.11
C ILE A 637 48.44 -27.58 6.40
N TYR A 638 47.77 -27.23 5.29
CA TYR A 638 47.02 -28.20 4.50
C TYR A 638 47.93 -29.30 3.93
N ASN A 639 49.06 -28.91 3.34
CA ASN A 639 50.03 -29.87 2.79
C ASN A 639 50.59 -30.77 3.88
N GLU A 640 50.99 -30.19 5.01
CA GLU A 640 51.41 -30.94 6.18
C GLU A 640 50.30 -31.90 6.60
N ALA A 641 49.08 -31.42 6.87
CA ALA A 641 47.95 -32.22 7.32
C ALA A 641 47.55 -33.37 6.37
N THR A 642 47.84 -33.25 5.07
CA THR A 642 47.41 -34.19 4.03
C THR A 642 48.54 -35.01 3.41
N SER A 643 49.81 -34.69 3.68
CA SER A 643 50.92 -35.55 3.29
C SER A 643 50.82 -36.87 4.06
N ASN A 644 50.62 -37.96 3.32
CA ASN A 644 50.60 -39.32 3.87
C ASN A 644 51.93 -39.59 4.59
N PHE A 645 51.86 -40.04 5.85
CA PHE A 645 52.93 -40.83 6.46
C PHE A 645 52.88 -42.25 5.91
#